data_AF-A0A9X2XLE6-F1
#
_entry.id   AF-A0A9X2XLE6-F1
#
_cell.length_a   1.000
_cell.length_b   1.000
_cell.length_c   1.000
_cell.angle_alpha   90.00
_cell.angle_beta   90.00
_cell.angle_gamma   90.00
#
_symmetry.space_group_name_H-M   'P 1'
#
loop_
_entity.id
_entity.type
_entity.pdbx_description
1 polymer ?
#
loop_
_entity_poly.entity_id
_entity_poly.type
_entity_poly.pdbx_seq_one_letter_code
_entity_poly.pdbx_strand_id
1 'polypeptide(L)'
;MQPNRPPPLPNAADKEALKVIAAHVINTCPGLNDTAHQVASELLGKHGITGLDPDRVYFHRFKSAQSSSTTFTGWQHIREKPCESLTLTQLVIHRFRATDQDNADLLDLYAGFYTSGPQTEDFNETNEVRLHGNEVLKDFWSIDFSERYRHRLQTFWDASATDFRTLAKCNFLVKAIEARDARRLSDADFQTVVNAVIGPLTWPVSLSQLQAETPLDQHSKVYALDVAGHVANNILRIIDSTGRQILYLPGDVEAFVVCATPSDMHWWILQQMNQAHPRQLFLNHFALIERQAISENISDLMNRLVSSWGRADHHLINQHEQAITGDAFTWLRDSTRTAMFAEAGAALTSNADLRKKLWVGYLSAGLKLFGPMAVVGWPVALPVIGASLASLGLNIDQAVNGKTAAERKEGVIGAVLSGIDLLFNLPFLKGVGSIAEISAQAEAAEWAEYAEGAQTPDEPAFVAEEPDGPFPPATDTPPMPAPPVQPSVIPQAYQCNELLDGLTPATEAGKFQGVYRLDSDPPYAILLNDTPYYVRYFADARGSGFWAIVDPAKTNQFIHALPVRLTAAGTWERLPRLGLKAGGQCLGKQCAPAFELDTFEPDTADTPAVAPPVDEPQPSTSTGIGLVRTPYDVDPEQQATLKKWALRLPQTHLRFVIGPEGDLIAPDHYPEHFAEKFRHLVSSAKRFYANLHWNTLPPRPALPAIEPSTTIEAFISRALELSPGLVIAETPGRITSMRLLIEHMPTFARAGTRTLYVHRLLSDFAQLDLNQYFHTGSMPRDLEMYLSRMGGDPLGRFNELELVKTAQQHGVRVQAIDCTALYRRPLTLPQPEQQIVANHLIHDIMLIDRSMNDTGKWVVLTDTGNINTFRGLPGLAELEGGIGLRIEEVDPGQGQRFSADPGIDIQRGPVANAPETAETVDTFHADLLLQMEAPPVTRNPLQTSRLLQRPGMYVFERTEQGYTLVHRSTTEQIVRTPVQRTAAGYYFIERPTWARVNQVPYANLERMSRALAQEYGLSLQSRIPA
;
A
#
# COMPACT_ATOMS: atom_id res chain seq x y z
N MET A 1 -29.69 38.24 35.19
CA MET A 1 -29.81 37.26 36.29
C MET A 1 -28.51 37.23 37.10
N GLN A 2 -28.51 36.64 38.30
CA GLN A 2 -27.46 36.80 39.31
C GLN A 2 -26.09 36.21 38.89
N PRO A 3 -24.97 36.91 39.12
CA PRO A 3 -23.63 36.39 38.85
C PRO A 3 -23.02 35.70 40.08
N ASN A 4 -23.52 34.51 40.44
CA ASN A 4 -22.83 33.57 41.35
C ASN A 4 -23.58 32.22 41.45
N ARG A 5 -23.65 31.49 40.33
CA ARG A 5 -23.98 30.05 40.33
C ARG A 5 -22.84 29.32 39.64
N PRO A 6 -22.24 28.27 40.22
CA PRO A 6 -21.31 27.43 39.48
C PRO A 6 -22.03 26.85 38.25
N PRO A 7 -21.32 26.64 37.13
CA PRO A 7 -21.92 26.02 35.95
C PRO A 7 -22.46 24.64 36.34
N PRO A 8 -23.66 24.24 35.86
CA PRO A 8 -24.18 22.90 36.09
C PRO A 8 -23.17 21.86 35.59
N LEU A 9 -22.84 20.91 36.46
CA LEU A 9 -21.93 19.79 36.15
C LEU A 9 -22.48 18.99 34.96
N PRO A 10 -21.62 18.43 34.09
CA PRO A 10 -22.04 17.45 33.09
C PRO A 10 -22.83 16.33 33.76
N ASN A 11 -23.97 15.94 33.17
CA ASN A 11 -24.75 14.83 33.70
C ASN A 11 -24.05 13.51 33.37
N ALA A 12 -23.27 12.99 34.32
CA ALA A 12 -22.55 11.72 34.17
C ALA A 12 -23.49 10.57 33.78
N ALA A 13 -24.75 10.57 34.24
CA ALA A 13 -25.72 9.55 33.84
C ALA A 13 -26.12 9.64 32.36
N ASP A 14 -26.24 10.85 31.78
CA ASP A 14 -26.52 11.01 30.34
C ASP A 14 -25.31 10.61 29.49
N LYS A 15 -24.10 10.90 29.98
CA LYS A 15 -22.84 10.50 29.36
C LYS A 15 -22.74 8.97 29.27
N GLU A 16 -22.89 8.27 30.40
CA GLU A 16 -22.80 6.81 30.44
C GLU A 16 -23.95 6.14 29.67
N ALA A 17 -25.17 6.69 29.73
CA ALA A 17 -26.27 6.21 28.89
C ALA A 17 -25.94 6.33 27.38
N LEU A 18 -25.29 7.42 26.96
CA LEU A 18 -24.87 7.60 25.57
C LEU A 18 -23.71 6.66 25.17
N LYS A 19 -22.80 6.34 26.11
CA LYS A 19 -21.76 5.31 25.91
C LYS A 19 -22.38 3.91 25.71
N VAL A 20 -23.37 3.55 26.51
CA VAL A 20 -24.13 2.29 26.36
C VAL A 20 -24.87 2.25 25.02
N ILE A 21 -25.52 3.34 24.62
CA ILE A 21 -26.18 3.48 23.31
C ILE A 21 -25.18 3.28 22.17
N ALA A 22 -24.00 3.92 22.23
CA ALA A 22 -22.94 3.75 21.24
C ALA A 22 -22.52 2.27 21.11
N ALA A 23 -22.14 1.65 22.23
CA ALA A 23 -21.74 0.25 22.26
C ALA A 23 -22.84 -0.70 21.74
N HIS A 24 -24.12 -0.42 22.04
CA HIS A 24 -25.23 -1.22 21.54
C HIS A 24 -25.40 -1.10 20.01
N VAL A 25 -25.46 0.12 19.47
CA VAL A 25 -25.61 0.37 18.01
C VAL A 25 -24.46 -0.26 17.23
N ILE A 26 -23.21 -0.11 17.71
CA ILE A 26 -22.03 -0.57 16.99
C ILE A 26 -21.95 -2.11 16.99
N ASN A 27 -22.23 -2.76 18.13
CA ASN A 27 -22.19 -4.22 18.23
C ASN A 27 -23.33 -4.93 17.49
N THR A 28 -24.52 -4.30 17.43
CA THR A 28 -25.69 -4.86 16.73
C THR A 28 -25.70 -4.59 15.22
N CYS A 29 -24.94 -3.60 14.74
CA CYS A 29 -24.85 -3.27 13.32
C CYS A 29 -24.29 -4.46 12.49
N PRO A 30 -25.00 -4.93 11.44
CA PRO A 30 -24.64 -6.15 10.75
C PRO A 30 -23.55 -5.96 9.70
N GLY A 31 -22.35 -6.45 9.98
CA GLY A 31 -21.28 -6.61 9.00
C GLY A 31 -21.62 -7.66 7.92
N LEU A 32 -21.37 -7.33 6.66
CA LEU A 32 -21.56 -8.29 5.56
C LEU A 32 -20.61 -9.47 5.67
N ASN A 33 -19.30 -9.19 5.81
CA ASN A 33 -18.27 -10.22 5.95
C ASN A 33 -18.52 -11.09 7.18
N ASP A 34 -18.88 -10.51 8.33
CA ASP A 34 -19.24 -11.26 9.55
C ASP A 34 -20.38 -12.26 9.30
N THR A 35 -21.42 -11.82 8.56
CA THR A 35 -22.58 -12.67 8.26
C THR A 35 -22.23 -13.74 7.22
N ALA A 36 -21.35 -13.43 6.26
CA ALA A 36 -20.83 -14.40 5.28
C ALA A 36 -19.92 -15.43 5.94
N HIS A 37 -19.03 -15.02 6.84
CA HIS A 37 -18.12 -15.86 7.61
C HIS A 37 -18.91 -16.79 8.54
N GLN A 38 -19.97 -16.29 9.18
CA GLN A 38 -20.90 -17.11 9.95
C GLN A 38 -21.54 -18.20 9.07
N VAL A 39 -22.08 -17.83 7.90
CA VAL A 39 -22.69 -18.79 6.95
C VAL A 39 -21.66 -19.80 6.42
N ALA A 40 -20.43 -19.36 6.17
CA ALA A 40 -19.33 -20.23 5.76
C ALA A 40 -18.90 -21.20 6.88
N SER A 41 -18.90 -20.75 8.13
CA SER A 41 -18.63 -21.59 9.31
C SER A 41 -19.73 -22.64 9.52
N GLU A 42 -21.00 -22.24 9.38
CA GLU A 42 -22.15 -23.16 9.40
C GLU A 42 -22.05 -24.21 8.29
N LEU A 43 -21.56 -23.83 7.11
CA LEU A 43 -21.30 -24.75 6.00
C LEU A 43 -20.15 -25.72 6.29
N LEU A 44 -19.01 -25.26 6.81
CA LEU A 44 -17.90 -26.14 7.21
C LEU A 44 -18.35 -27.16 8.26
N GLY A 45 -19.08 -26.70 9.29
CA GLY A 45 -19.63 -27.57 10.33
C GLY A 45 -20.60 -28.63 9.79
N LYS A 46 -21.44 -28.27 8.82
CA LYS A 46 -22.36 -29.19 8.13
C LYS A 46 -21.63 -30.34 7.40
N HIS A 47 -20.44 -30.05 6.85
CA HIS A 47 -19.59 -31.04 6.17
C HIS A 47 -18.60 -31.74 7.12
N GLY A 48 -18.77 -31.58 8.44
CA GLY A 48 -17.90 -32.21 9.44
C GLY A 48 -16.49 -31.61 9.54
N ILE A 49 -16.28 -30.42 8.97
CA ILE A 49 -14.99 -29.73 8.98
C ILE A 49 -14.95 -28.77 10.16
N THR A 50 -14.26 -29.18 11.23
CA THR A 50 -14.11 -28.42 12.47
C THR A 50 -12.71 -27.84 12.62
N GLY A 51 -12.59 -26.61 13.13
CA GLY A 51 -11.30 -25.99 13.47
C GLY A 51 -10.58 -25.30 12.31
N LEU A 52 -11.18 -25.22 11.12
CA LEU A 52 -10.71 -24.36 10.03
C LEU A 52 -11.48 -23.03 10.03
N ASP A 53 -10.74 -21.94 9.85
CA ASP A 53 -11.24 -20.58 9.63
C ASP A 53 -11.68 -20.43 8.16
N PRO A 54 -12.95 -20.10 7.86
CA PRO A 54 -13.43 -19.89 6.48
C PRO A 54 -12.67 -18.83 5.67
N ASP A 55 -12.03 -17.85 6.32
CA ASP A 55 -11.18 -16.85 5.65
C ASP A 55 -9.79 -17.39 5.29
N ARG A 56 -9.47 -18.61 5.73
CA ARG A 56 -8.26 -19.38 5.36
C ARG A 56 -8.58 -20.63 4.54
N VAL A 57 -9.85 -20.87 4.21
CA VAL A 57 -10.28 -21.88 3.23
C VAL A 57 -10.47 -21.17 1.89
N TYR A 58 -9.63 -21.49 0.90
CA TYR A 58 -9.64 -20.89 -0.42
C TYR A 58 -10.29 -21.82 -1.44
N PHE A 59 -11.24 -21.31 -2.20
CA PHE A 59 -11.71 -21.90 -3.44
C PHE A 59 -10.86 -21.36 -4.60
N HIS A 60 -10.07 -22.25 -5.22
CA HIS A 60 -9.21 -21.94 -6.36
C HIS A 60 -9.78 -22.53 -7.64
N ARG A 61 -9.63 -21.83 -8.77
CA ARG A 61 -9.88 -22.38 -10.11
C ARG A 61 -8.63 -22.44 -10.96
N PHE A 62 -8.52 -23.46 -11.78
CA PHE A 62 -7.33 -23.77 -12.57
C PHE A 62 -7.69 -23.93 -14.06
N LYS A 63 -6.70 -23.81 -14.96
CA LYS A 63 -6.90 -24.07 -16.40
C LYS A 63 -6.51 -25.49 -16.79
N SER A 64 -5.67 -26.12 -15.98
CA SER A 64 -5.23 -27.51 -16.12
C SER A 64 -5.44 -28.29 -14.83
N ALA A 65 -5.52 -29.62 -14.97
CA ALA A 65 -5.68 -30.55 -13.86
C ALA A 65 -4.98 -31.87 -14.19
N GLN A 66 -4.48 -32.55 -13.17
CA GLN A 66 -3.80 -33.83 -13.27
C GLN A 66 -4.56 -34.82 -12.39
N SER A 67 -4.85 -36.03 -12.89
CA SER A 67 -5.53 -37.03 -12.07
C SER A 67 -4.59 -37.50 -10.95
N SER A 68 -5.13 -37.61 -9.74
CA SER A 68 -4.46 -38.22 -8.61
C SER A 68 -5.38 -39.23 -7.93
N SER A 69 -4.78 -40.26 -7.32
CA SER A 69 -5.50 -41.24 -6.49
C SER A 69 -5.37 -40.96 -4.98
N THR A 70 -4.62 -39.93 -4.60
CA THR A 70 -4.39 -39.52 -3.21
C THR A 70 -5.27 -38.35 -2.78
N THR A 71 -5.77 -37.54 -3.71
CA THR A 71 -6.59 -36.35 -3.41
C THR A 71 -8.07 -36.67 -3.31
N PHE A 72 -8.78 -35.90 -2.49
CA PHE A 72 -10.21 -36.04 -2.21
C PHE A 72 -11.09 -35.84 -3.46
N THR A 73 -10.73 -34.90 -4.34
CA THR A 73 -11.45 -34.65 -5.60
C THR A 73 -11.06 -35.63 -6.72
N GLY A 74 -9.99 -36.42 -6.55
CA GLY A 74 -9.36 -37.21 -7.62
C GLY A 74 -8.49 -36.41 -8.59
N TRP A 75 -8.30 -35.11 -8.32
CA TRP A 75 -7.49 -34.18 -9.12
C TRP A 75 -6.48 -33.41 -8.28
N GLN A 76 -5.37 -33.01 -8.90
CA GLN A 76 -4.35 -32.15 -8.32
C GLN A 76 -3.89 -31.10 -9.35
N HIS A 77 -3.39 -29.98 -8.86
CA HIS A 77 -2.92 -28.86 -9.68
C HIS A 77 -1.47 -28.53 -9.29
N ILE A 78 -0.54 -29.24 -9.90
CA ILE A 78 0.91 -29.13 -9.66
C ILE A 78 1.51 -28.11 -10.63
N ARG A 79 2.20 -27.10 -10.11
CA ARG A 79 2.79 -25.94 -10.83
C ARG A 79 1.79 -25.13 -11.66
N GLU A 80 0.50 -25.20 -11.36
CA GLU A 80 -0.56 -24.45 -12.03
C GLU A 80 -1.06 -23.34 -11.09
N LYS A 81 -0.98 -22.07 -11.53
CA LYS A 81 -1.46 -20.95 -10.73
C LYS A 81 -2.98 -20.78 -10.88
N PRO A 82 -3.73 -20.53 -9.78
CA PRO A 82 -5.16 -20.27 -9.86
C PRO A 82 -5.47 -19.09 -10.80
N CYS A 83 -6.44 -19.26 -11.69
CA CYS A 83 -6.99 -18.19 -12.52
C CYS A 83 -8.13 -17.41 -11.87
N GLU A 84 -8.68 -17.94 -10.76
CA GLU A 84 -9.55 -17.26 -9.80
C GLU A 84 -9.27 -17.87 -8.41
N SER A 85 -9.31 -17.04 -7.36
CA SER A 85 -9.11 -17.45 -5.97
C SER A 85 -10.03 -16.60 -5.09
N LEU A 86 -10.84 -17.24 -4.26
CA LEU A 86 -11.74 -16.60 -3.29
C LEU A 86 -11.64 -17.34 -1.95
N THR A 87 -11.73 -16.66 -0.80
CA THR A 87 -12.00 -17.35 0.47
C THR A 87 -13.41 -17.93 0.48
N LEU A 88 -13.71 -18.90 1.34
CA LEU A 88 -15.06 -19.47 1.45
C LEU A 88 -16.09 -18.39 1.85
N THR A 89 -15.69 -17.45 2.73
CA THR A 89 -16.46 -16.24 3.06
C THR A 89 -16.77 -15.39 1.82
N GLN A 90 -15.77 -15.11 0.98
CA GLN A 90 -15.96 -14.36 -0.26
C GLN A 90 -16.84 -15.13 -1.26
N LEU A 91 -16.69 -16.45 -1.33
CA LEU A 91 -17.50 -17.32 -2.18
C LEU A 91 -18.97 -17.33 -1.74
N VAL A 92 -19.28 -17.24 -0.44
CA VAL A 92 -20.67 -17.04 0.07
C VAL A 92 -21.29 -15.73 -0.46
N ILE A 93 -20.52 -14.65 -0.49
CA ILE A 93 -20.97 -13.33 -0.98
C ILE A 93 -21.18 -13.34 -2.50
N HIS A 94 -20.17 -13.80 -3.25
CA HIS A 94 -20.15 -13.72 -4.72
C HIS A 94 -20.92 -14.84 -5.41
N ARG A 95 -21.07 -16.00 -4.74
CA ARG A 95 -21.68 -17.25 -5.24
C ARG A 95 -20.86 -17.88 -6.38
N PHE A 96 -21.21 -19.12 -6.73
CA PHE A 96 -20.70 -19.75 -7.96
C PHE A 96 -21.24 -19.04 -9.21
N ARG A 97 -20.48 -19.09 -10.30
CA ARG A 97 -20.83 -18.51 -11.60
C ARG A 97 -22.05 -19.22 -12.18
N ALA A 98 -22.81 -18.56 -13.06
CA ALA A 98 -23.96 -19.19 -13.73
C ALA A 98 -23.54 -20.45 -14.51
N THR A 99 -22.36 -20.43 -15.14
CA THR A 99 -21.77 -21.58 -15.85
C THR A 99 -21.48 -22.79 -14.97
N ASP A 100 -21.22 -22.58 -13.69
CA ASP A 100 -20.93 -23.67 -12.74
C ASP A 100 -22.21 -24.42 -12.34
N GLN A 101 -23.37 -23.77 -12.45
CA GLN A 101 -24.67 -24.37 -12.15
C GLN A 101 -25.00 -25.48 -13.16
N ASP A 102 -24.66 -25.25 -14.43
CA ASP A 102 -24.88 -26.20 -15.52
C ASP A 102 -23.77 -27.26 -15.64
N ASN A 103 -22.59 -27.01 -15.05
CA ASN A 103 -21.40 -27.88 -15.14
C ASN A 103 -20.82 -28.18 -13.74
N ALA A 104 -21.68 -28.47 -12.77
CA ALA A 104 -21.27 -28.68 -11.38
C ALA A 104 -20.35 -29.91 -11.21
N ASP A 105 -20.42 -30.87 -12.14
CA ASP A 105 -19.53 -32.03 -12.25
C ASP A 105 -18.09 -31.66 -12.64
N LEU A 106 -17.90 -30.54 -13.34
CA LEU A 106 -16.57 -30.03 -13.72
C LEU A 106 -15.90 -29.18 -12.64
N LEU A 107 -16.61 -28.86 -11.54
CA LEU A 107 -16.04 -28.07 -10.45
C LEU A 107 -14.87 -28.79 -9.79
N ASP A 108 -14.99 -30.07 -9.46
CA ASP A 108 -13.92 -30.83 -8.79
C ASP A 108 -12.72 -31.14 -9.73
N LEU A 109 -12.92 -31.00 -11.05
CA LEU A 109 -11.88 -31.15 -12.06
C LEU A 109 -11.08 -29.86 -12.26
N TYR A 110 -11.74 -28.70 -12.31
CA TYR A 110 -11.09 -27.41 -12.61
C TYR A 110 -11.02 -26.46 -11.42
N ALA A 111 -11.40 -26.92 -10.23
CA ALA A 111 -11.37 -26.17 -9.00
C ALA A 111 -11.29 -27.09 -7.77
N GLY A 112 -11.02 -26.50 -6.61
CA GLY A 112 -11.02 -27.22 -5.34
C GLY A 112 -10.90 -26.27 -4.16
N PHE A 113 -11.12 -26.80 -2.95
CA PHE A 113 -10.94 -26.07 -1.70
C PHE A 113 -9.60 -26.43 -1.07
N TYR A 114 -8.85 -25.43 -0.58
CA TYR A 114 -7.50 -25.59 -0.07
C TYR A 114 -7.24 -24.66 1.13
N THR A 115 -6.36 -25.06 2.05
CA THR A 115 -5.87 -24.20 3.16
C THR A 115 -4.77 -23.23 2.72
N SER A 116 -4.21 -23.45 1.52
CA SER A 116 -3.15 -22.64 0.91
C SER A 116 -3.72 -21.53 0.03
N GLY A 117 -3.16 -20.32 0.13
CA GLY A 117 -3.52 -19.19 -0.75
C GLY A 117 -2.95 -19.32 -2.18
N PRO A 118 -3.29 -18.39 -3.09
CA PRO A 118 -2.97 -18.50 -4.53
C PRO A 118 -1.48 -18.38 -4.87
N GLN A 119 -0.63 -18.03 -3.90
CA GLN A 119 0.83 -17.96 -4.08
C GLN A 119 1.51 -19.33 -4.04
N THR A 120 0.85 -20.36 -3.52
CA THR A 120 1.35 -21.76 -3.53
C THR A 120 1.51 -22.28 -4.97
N GLU A 121 2.46 -23.18 -5.20
CA GLU A 121 2.72 -23.78 -6.53
C GLU A 121 1.93 -25.07 -6.76
N ASP A 122 1.77 -25.88 -5.71
CA ASP A 122 1.21 -27.22 -5.79
C ASP A 122 -0.02 -27.37 -4.88
N PHE A 123 -1.15 -27.77 -5.48
CA PHE A 123 -2.43 -27.99 -4.79
C PHE A 123 -2.83 -29.46 -4.89
N ASN A 124 -2.77 -30.17 -3.77
CA ASN A 124 -2.90 -31.64 -3.67
C ASN A 124 -3.34 -32.07 -2.26
N GLU A 125 -3.20 -33.36 -1.92
CA GLU A 125 -3.68 -33.92 -0.64
C GLU A 125 -3.03 -33.31 0.61
N THR A 126 -1.89 -32.63 0.46
CA THR A 126 -1.19 -32.00 1.58
C THR A 126 -1.84 -30.69 2.06
N ASN A 127 -2.66 -30.05 1.21
CA ASN A 127 -3.29 -28.77 1.49
C ASN A 127 -4.77 -28.67 1.07
N GLU A 128 -5.37 -29.76 0.58
CA GLU A 128 -6.80 -29.84 0.28
C GLU A 128 -7.68 -29.67 1.53
N VAL A 129 -8.86 -29.10 1.31
CA VAL A 129 -9.99 -29.09 2.25
C VAL A 129 -11.06 -29.99 1.64
N ARG A 130 -11.52 -30.98 2.40
CA ARG A 130 -12.38 -32.07 1.91
C ARG A 130 -13.83 -31.62 1.68
N LEU A 131 -14.03 -30.82 0.65
CA LEU A 131 -15.30 -30.29 0.16
C LEU A 131 -15.38 -30.51 -1.34
N HIS A 132 -16.50 -31.06 -1.82
CA HIS A 132 -16.81 -31.09 -3.25
C HIS A 132 -17.50 -29.79 -3.68
N GLY A 133 -17.10 -29.23 -4.82
CA GLY A 133 -17.65 -27.98 -5.36
C GLY A 133 -19.15 -28.06 -5.63
N ASN A 134 -19.63 -29.22 -6.09
CA ASN A 134 -21.05 -29.48 -6.34
C ASN A 134 -21.91 -29.51 -5.05
N GLU A 135 -21.36 -29.97 -3.93
CA GLU A 135 -22.03 -30.02 -2.63
C GLU A 135 -22.14 -28.62 -2.01
N VAL A 136 -21.05 -27.83 -2.07
CA VAL A 136 -21.08 -26.41 -1.65
C VAL A 136 -22.05 -25.61 -2.53
N LEU A 137 -22.11 -25.88 -3.83
CA LEU A 137 -23.06 -25.27 -4.76
C LEU A 137 -24.52 -25.63 -4.43
N LYS A 138 -24.79 -26.89 -4.08
CA LYS A 138 -26.12 -27.35 -3.61
C LYS A 138 -26.53 -26.66 -2.31
N ASP A 139 -25.59 -26.52 -1.38
CA ASP A 139 -25.82 -25.83 -0.11
C ASP A 139 -26.11 -24.36 -0.30
N PHE A 140 -25.40 -23.70 -1.21
CA PHE A 140 -25.70 -22.32 -1.60
C PHE A 140 -27.14 -22.17 -2.10
N TRP A 141 -27.66 -23.08 -2.93
CA TRP A 141 -29.08 -23.02 -3.33
C TRP A 141 -30.06 -23.13 -2.15
N SER A 142 -29.71 -23.84 -1.08
CA SER A 142 -30.51 -23.92 0.14
C SER A 142 -30.40 -22.66 1.03
N ILE A 143 -29.32 -21.89 0.90
CA ILE A 143 -29.02 -20.70 1.71
C ILE A 143 -29.21 -19.43 0.87
N ASP A 144 -30.33 -18.72 1.05
CA ASP A 144 -30.46 -17.36 0.50
C ASP A 144 -29.75 -16.34 1.41
N PHE A 145 -28.46 -16.13 1.12
CA PHE A 145 -27.62 -15.19 1.85
C PHE A 145 -28.09 -13.74 1.73
N SER A 146 -28.67 -13.35 0.58
CA SER A 146 -29.16 -11.98 0.34
C SER A 146 -30.35 -11.67 1.25
N GLU A 147 -31.32 -12.58 1.32
CA GLU A 147 -32.47 -12.44 2.23
C GLU A 147 -32.07 -12.52 3.70
N ARG A 148 -31.16 -13.44 4.07
CA ARG A 148 -30.66 -13.55 5.46
C ARG A 148 -29.97 -12.26 5.91
N TYR A 149 -29.15 -11.65 5.05
CA TYR A 149 -28.49 -10.37 5.37
C TYR A 149 -29.47 -9.19 5.38
N ARG A 150 -30.43 -9.14 4.44
CA ARG A 150 -31.52 -8.14 4.43
C ARG A 150 -32.37 -8.20 5.71
N HIS A 151 -32.73 -9.39 6.17
CA HIS A 151 -33.45 -9.57 7.43
C HIS A 151 -32.64 -9.07 8.63
N ARG A 152 -31.32 -9.32 8.65
CA ARG A 152 -30.42 -8.83 9.71
C ARG A 152 -30.31 -7.30 9.71
N LEU A 153 -30.20 -6.67 8.53
CA LEU A 153 -30.29 -5.22 8.37
C LEU A 153 -31.63 -4.65 8.87
N GLN A 154 -32.74 -5.31 8.53
CA GLN A 154 -34.07 -4.88 8.94
C GLN A 154 -34.23 -4.96 10.46
N THR A 155 -33.81 -6.07 11.07
CA THR A 155 -33.82 -6.28 12.53
C THR A 155 -32.99 -5.21 13.25
N PHE A 156 -31.80 -4.88 12.74
CA PHE A 156 -30.97 -3.80 13.29
C PHE A 156 -31.67 -2.44 13.20
N TRP A 157 -32.22 -2.08 12.04
CA TRP A 157 -32.87 -0.79 11.88
C TRP A 157 -34.14 -0.65 12.70
N ASP A 158 -34.89 -1.72 12.92
CA ASP A 158 -36.10 -1.71 13.76
C ASP A 158 -35.77 -1.58 15.26
N ALA A 159 -34.60 -2.07 15.70
CA ALA A 159 -34.13 -1.93 17.08
C ALA A 159 -33.38 -0.61 17.35
N SER A 160 -32.51 -0.19 16.42
CA SER A 160 -31.47 0.81 16.68
C SER A 160 -31.67 2.15 15.95
N ALA A 161 -32.77 2.36 15.22
CA ALA A 161 -33.03 3.59 14.45
C ALA A 161 -32.95 4.89 15.27
N THR A 162 -33.58 4.93 16.45
CA THR A 162 -33.60 6.12 17.32
C THR A 162 -32.22 6.41 17.91
N ASP A 163 -31.52 5.36 18.30
CA ASP A 163 -30.19 5.42 18.88
C ASP A 163 -29.15 5.86 17.84
N PHE A 164 -29.22 5.33 16.61
CA PHE A 164 -28.41 5.79 15.49
C PHE A 164 -28.58 7.28 15.22
N ARG A 165 -29.83 7.79 15.23
CA ARG A 165 -30.10 9.23 15.10
C ARG A 165 -29.46 10.04 16.23
N THR A 166 -29.57 9.56 17.46
CA THR A 166 -29.03 10.20 18.65
C THR A 166 -27.50 10.33 18.57
N LEU A 167 -26.82 9.28 18.11
CA LEU A 167 -25.37 9.29 17.85
C LEU A 167 -24.99 10.19 16.69
N ALA A 168 -25.78 10.23 15.61
CA ALA A 168 -25.55 11.15 14.48
C ALA A 168 -25.62 12.63 14.92
N LYS A 169 -26.60 12.96 15.77
CA LYS A 169 -26.77 14.31 16.37
C LYS A 169 -25.63 14.66 17.32
N CYS A 170 -25.14 13.68 18.09
CA CYS A 170 -23.95 13.81 18.93
C CYS A 170 -22.69 14.08 18.09
N ASN A 171 -22.42 13.27 17.06
CA ASN A 171 -21.27 13.40 16.16
C ASN A 171 -21.24 14.77 15.47
N PHE A 172 -22.38 15.24 14.96
CA PHE A 172 -22.48 16.59 14.38
C PHE A 172 -22.06 17.68 15.37
N LEU A 173 -22.52 17.63 16.63
CA LEU A 173 -22.12 18.60 17.65
C LEU A 173 -20.63 18.55 17.95
N VAL A 174 -20.08 17.34 18.13
CA VAL A 174 -18.65 17.13 18.36
C VAL A 174 -17.84 17.75 17.22
N LYS A 175 -18.18 17.46 15.95
CA LYS A 175 -17.48 18.01 14.80
C LYS A 175 -17.70 19.51 14.60
N ALA A 176 -18.85 20.06 14.96
CA ALA A 176 -19.09 21.50 14.91
C ALA A 176 -18.22 22.24 15.96
N ILE A 177 -18.05 21.65 17.14
CA ILE A 177 -17.20 22.18 18.22
C ILE A 177 -15.73 22.09 17.83
N GLU A 178 -15.26 20.93 17.35
CA GLU A 178 -13.90 20.76 16.81
C GLU A 178 -13.59 21.77 15.70
N ALA A 179 -14.53 21.97 14.76
CA ALA A 179 -14.37 22.91 13.65
C ALA A 179 -14.35 24.37 14.11
N ARG A 180 -15.14 24.75 15.13
CA ARG A 180 -15.09 26.08 15.75
C ARG A 180 -13.76 26.32 16.48
N ASP A 181 -13.33 25.36 17.29
CA ASP A 181 -12.13 25.51 18.12
C ASP A 181 -10.85 25.50 17.25
N ALA A 182 -10.87 24.75 16.14
CA ALA A 182 -9.86 24.83 15.07
C ALA A 182 -10.00 26.07 14.14
N ARG A 183 -10.95 26.96 14.40
CA ARG A 183 -11.26 28.18 13.61
C ARG A 183 -11.64 27.95 12.14
N ARG A 184 -12.10 26.74 11.79
CA ARG A 184 -12.70 26.43 10.47
C ARG A 184 -14.14 26.95 10.37
N LEU A 185 -14.87 26.95 11.47
CA LEU A 185 -16.12 27.70 11.64
C LEU A 185 -15.87 28.94 12.49
N SER A 186 -16.45 30.09 12.14
CA SER A 186 -16.55 31.21 13.08
C SER A 186 -17.63 30.94 14.13
N ASP A 187 -17.66 31.71 15.21
CA ASP A 187 -18.75 31.62 16.20
C ASP A 187 -20.13 31.84 15.58
N ALA A 188 -20.23 32.69 14.55
CA ALA A 188 -21.47 32.94 13.82
C ALA A 188 -21.85 31.75 12.90
N ASP A 189 -20.89 31.17 12.19
CA ASP A 189 -21.14 29.98 11.35
C ASP A 189 -21.51 28.78 12.24
N PHE A 190 -20.84 28.59 13.39
CA PHE A 190 -21.16 27.57 14.41
C PHE A 190 -22.59 27.72 14.93
N GLN A 191 -23.00 28.93 15.34
CA GLN A 191 -24.38 29.19 15.76
C GLN A 191 -25.37 28.96 14.61
N THR A 192 -25.01 29.30 13.38
CA THR A 192 -25.87 29.07 12.20
C THR A 192 -26.11 27.59 11.98
N VAL A 193 -25.06 26.76 11.91
CA VAL A 193 -25.22 25.31 11.66
C VAL A 193 -25.92 24.61 12.82
N VAL A 194 -25.63 24.95 14.09
CA VAL A 194 -26.30 24.33 15.25
C VAL A 194 -27.78 24.71 15.32
N ASN A 195 -28.13 26.00 15.17
CA ASN A 195 -29.53 26.40 15.20
C ASN A 195 -30.31 25.83 14.01
N ALA A 196 -29.69 25.73 12.82
CA ALA A 196 -30.35 25.22 11.62
C ALA A 196 -30.76 23.74 11.71
N VAL A 197 -30.06 22.87 12.45
CA VAL A 197 -30.40 21.42 12.51
C VAL A 197 -30.67 20.87 13.93
N ILE A 198 -30.33 21.60 14.99
CA ILE A 198 -30.55 21.19 16.39
C ILE A 198 -31.46 22.17 17.14
N GLY A 199 -31.44 23.45 16.76
CA GLY A 199 -32.22 24.49 17.43
C GLY A 199 -31.57 24.97 18.73
N PRO A 200 -32.33 25.61 19.65
CA PRO A 200 -31.78 26.28 20.83
C PRO A 200 -31.18 25.28 21.82
N LEU A 201 -29.86 25.34 21.95
CA LEU A 201 -29.07 24.37 22.71
C LEU A 201 -28.65 24.94 24.07
N THR A 202 -28.98 24.24 25.16
CA THR A 202 -28.57 24.60 26.53
C THR A 202 -27.35 23.79 26.94
N TRP A 203 -26.42 24.39 27.68
CA TRP A 203 -25.21 23.71 28.16
C TRP A 203 -25.29 23.37 29.66
N PRO A 204 -24.88 22.16 30.11
CA PRO A 204 -24.42 21.01 29.32
C PRO A 204 -25.55 20.35 28.52
N VAL A 205 -25.17 19.63 27.45
CA VAL A 205 -26.09 18.81 26.65
C VAL A 205 -26.66 17.67 27.50
N SER A 206 -27.94 17.37 27.35
CA SER A 206 -28.57 16.17 27.91
C SER A 206 -28.93 15.15 26.83
N LEU A 207 -29.02 13.86 27.21
CA LEU A 207 -29.45 12.79 26.30
C LEU A 207 -30.82 13.09 25.68
N SER A 208 -31.73 13.67 26.48
CA SER A 208 -33.08 14.06 26.02
C SER A 208 -33.08 15.05 24.84
N GLN A 209 -32.07 15.94 24.76
CA GLN A 209 -31.93 16.91 23.66
C GLN A 209 -31.30 16.30 22.40
N LEU A 210 -30.46 15.28 22.58
CA LEU A 210 -29.92 14.48 21.48
C LEU A 210 -30.99 13.55 20.89
N GLN A 211 -31.90 13.04 21.71
CA GLN A 211 -33.03 12.21 21.27
C GLN A 211 -34.18 13.01 20.65
N ALA A 212 -34.41 14.25 21.09
CA ALA A 212 -35.46 15.13 20.59
C ALA A 212 -35.30 15.42 19.08
N GLU A 213 -36.43 15.41 18.37
CA GLU A 213 -36.51 15.83 16.97
C GLU A 213 -36.60 17.34 16.87
N THR A 214 -35.77 17.94 16.01
CA THR A 214 -35.80 19.36 15.71
C THR A 214 -36.39 19.53 14.30
N PRO A 215 -37.70 19.76 14.14
CA PRO A 215 -38.27 20.03 12.83
C PRO A 215 -37.68 21.33 12.28
N LEU A 216 -37.14 21.27 11.06
CA LEU A 216 -36.63 22.42 10.33
C LEU A 216 -37.74 23.47 10.17
N ASP A 217 -37.49 24.69 10.65
CA ASP A 217 -38.45 25.79 10.49
C ASP A 217 -38.48 26.30 9.04
N GLN A 218 -39.47 27.12 8.69
CA GLN A 218 -39.62 27.65 7.33
C GLN A 218 -38.47 28.60 6.91
N HIS A 219 -37.53 28.91 7.80
CA HIS A 219 -36.43 29.85 7.58
C HIS A 219 -35.08 29.12 7.45
N SER A 220 -34.98 27.89 7.96
CA SER A 220 -33.81 27.01 7.97
C SER A 220 -33.68 26.28 6.64
N LYS A 221 -32.70 26.69 5.85
CA LYS A 221 -32.45 26.18 4.50
C LYS A 221 -31.45 25.03 4.52
N VAL A 222 -31.95 23.81 4.68
CA VAL A 222 -31.13 22.58 4.72
C VAL A 222 -31.48 21.67 3.55
N TYR A 223 -30.46 21.23 2.82
CA TYR A 223 -30.57 20.50 1.57
C TYR A 223 -29.59 19.32 1.54
N ALA A 224 -29.84 18.33 0.68
CA ALA A 224 -28.79 17.40 0.27
C ALA A 224 -27.81 18.09 -0.70
N LEU A 225 -26.54 17.66 -0.72
CA LEU A 225 -25.61 18.02 -1.79
C LEU A 225 -25.94 17.19 -3.05
N ASP A 226 -25.89 17.83 -4.22
CA ASP A 226 -26.01 17.15 -5.52
C ASP A 226 -24.88 17.58 -6.47
N VAL A 227 -24.36 16.63 -7.24
CA VAL A 227 -23.31 16.85 -8.25
C VAL A 227 -23.72 16.16 -9.55
N ALA A 228 -23.92 16.96 -10.59
CA ALA A 228 -24.34 16.53 -11.92
C ALA A 228 -25.64 15.70 -11.98
N GLY A 229 -26.53 15.85 -11.00
CA GLY A 229 -27.74 15.05 -10.86
C GLY A 229 -27.60 13.83 -9.94
N HIS A 230 -26.41 13.55 -9.42
CA HIS A 230 -26.18 12.53 -8.40
C HIS A 230 -26.32 13.17 -7.01
N VAL A 231 -27.23 12.65 -6.19
CA VAL A 231 -27.49 13.16 -4.83
C VAL A 231 -26.65 12.41 -3.79
N ALA A 232 -26.01 13.14 -2.89
CA ALA A 232 -25.28 12.58 -1.76
C ALA A 232 -26.24 12.02 -0.69
N ASN A 233 -25.91 10.86 -0.12
CA ASN A 233 -26.76 10.18 0.86
C ASN A 233 -26.63 10.73 2.29
N ASN A 234 -25.55 11.44 2.63
CA ASN A 234 -25.30 11.89 4.00
C ASN A 234 -24.65 13.28 4.15
N ILE A 235 -24.40 14.02 3.06
CA ILE A 235 -23.90 15.39 3.14
C ILE A 235 -25.07 16.36 3.33
N LEU A 236 -25.04 17.14 4.41
CA LEU A 236 -25.97 18.25 4.63
C LEU A 236 -25.39 19.54 4.06
N ARG A 237 -26.20 20.28 3.30
CA ARG A 237 -25.91 21.62 2.78
C ARG A 237 -26.80 22.63 3.51
N ILE A 238 -26.22 23.38 4.43
CA ILE A 238 -26.90 24.40 5.25
C ILE A 238 -26.65 25.76 4.62
N ILE A 239 -27.70 26.51 4.31
CA ILE A 239 -27.63 27.85 3.71
C ILE A 239 -27.99 28.90 4.76
N ASP A 240 -27.13 29.89 4.97
CA ASP A 240 -27.35 30.97 5.93
C ASP A 240 -28.31 32.06 5.40
N SER A 241 -28.63 33.05 6.22
CA SER A 241 -29.48 34.18 5.85
C SER A 241 -28.88 35.10 4.77
N THR A 242 -27.59 34.98 4.46
CA THR A 242 -26.90 35.74 3.41
C THR A 242 -26.80 34.99 2.08
N GLY A 243 -27.10 33.68 2.07
CA GLY A 243 -26.95 32.80 0.90
C GLY A 243 -25.61 32.06 0.83
N ARG A 244 -24.73 32.25 1.83
CA ARG A 244 -23.51 31.44 2.02
C ARG A 244 -23.90 30.02 2.41
N GLN A 245 -23.10 29.06 1.98
CA GLN A 245 -23.40 27.64 2.14
C GLN A 245 -22.33 26.96 2.99
N ILE A 246 -22.74 26.12 3.92
CA ILE A 246 -21.87 25.33 4.80
C ILE A 246 -22.23 23.87 4.60
N LEU A 247 -21.25 23.08 4.17
CA LEU A 247 -21.39 21.64 4.01
C LEU A 247 -20.98 20.94 5.32
N TYR A 248 -21.78 19.98 5.76
CA TYR A 248 -21.40 19.00 6.76
C TYR A 248 -21.15 17.64 6.09
N LEU A 249 -19.94 17.12 6.23
CA LEU A 249 -19.47 15.85 5.68
C LEU A 249 -19.21 14.87 6.83
N PRO A 250 -20.15 13.97 7.14
CA PRO A 250 -19.98 13.06 8.26
C PRO A 250 -18.79 12.12 8.02
N GLY A 251 -17.83 12.11 8.96
CA GLY A 251 -16.68 11.19 8.96
C GLY A 251 -15.47 11.60 8.12
N ASP A 252 -15.48 12.81 7.53
CA ASP A 252 -14.31 13.43 6.93
C ASP A 252 -13.40 14.11 7.96
N VAL A 253 -12.12 14.31 7.61
CA VAL A 253 -11.16 15.10 8.42
C VAL A 253 -11.65 16.53 8.62
N GLU A 254 -12.14 17.14 7.54
CA GLU A 254 -12.72 18.47 7.52
C GLU A 254 -14.23 18.37 7.37
N ALA A 255 -14.87 17.82 8.40
CA ALA A 255 -16.31 17.58 8.46
C ALA A 255 -17.19 18.82 8.26
N PHE A 256 -16.63 20.04 8.25
CA PHE A 256 -17.33 21.27 7.91
C PHE A 256 -16.53 22.10 6.89
N VAL A 257 -17.17 22.44 5.77
CA VAL A 257 -16.60 23.27 4.69
C VAL A 257 -17.50 24.48 4.45
N VAL A 258 -16.92 25.69 4.48
CA VAL A 258 -17.65 26.94 4.24
C VAL A 258 -17.39 27.43 2.80
N CYS A 259 -18.46 27.56 2.02
CA CYS A 259 -18.45 28.12 0.67
C CYS A 259 -19.19 29.47 0.66
N ALA A 260 -18.46 30.56 0.46
CA ALA A 260 -19.05 31.91 0.46
C ALA A 260 -19.93 32.16 -0.79
N THR A 261 -19.58 31.53 -1.91
CA THR A 261 -20.26 31.66 -3.21
C THR A 261 -20.49 30.30 -3.89
N PRO A 262 -21.40 30.21 -4.88
CA PRO A 262 -21.51 29.03 -5.73
C PRO A 262 -20.21 28.68 -6.46
N SER A 263 -19.36 29.68 -6.75
CA SER A 263 -18.06 29.49 -7.37
C SER A 263 -17.05 28.79 -6.45
N ASP A 264 -17.07 29.10 -5.15
CA ASP A 264 -16.24 28.42 -4.15
C ASP A 264 -16.66 26.95 -4.00
N MET A 265 -17.97 26.67 -4.01
CA MET A 265 -18.48 25.29 -3.97
C MET A 265 -18.10 24.50 -5.23
N HIS A 266 -18.16 25.13 -6.41
CA HIS A 266 -17.72 24.50 -7.65
C HIS A 266 -16.22 24.21 -7.65
N TRP A 267 -15.40 25.16 -7.18
CA TRP A 267 -13.98 24.94 -7.00
C TRP A 267 -13.68 23.80 -6.02
N TRP A 268 -14.37 23.75 -4.88
CA TRP A 268 -14.20 22.69 -3.89
C TRP A 268 -14.58 21.30 -4.46
N ILE A 269 -15.69 21.16 -5.18
CA ILE A 269 -16.05 19.91 -5.87
C ILE A 269 -15.00 19.50 -6.91
N LEU A 270 -14.46 20.45 -7.68
CA LEU A 270 -13.36 20.16 -8.60
C LEU A 270 -12.12 19.63 -7.87
N GLN A 271 -11.76 20.18 -6.70
CA GLN A 271 -10.65 19.65 -5.90
C GLN A 271 -10.90 18.21 -5.44
N GLN A 272 -12.11 17.90 -4.95
CA GLN A 272 -12.45 16.52 -4.56
C GLN A 272 -12.39 15.56 -5.76
N MET A 273 -12.91 15.97 -6.92
CA MET A 273 -13.06 15.09 -8.08
C MET A 273 -11.79 14.92 -8.91
N ASN A 274 -10.80 15.82 -8.80
CA ASN A 274 -9.58 15.79 -9.62
C ASN A 274 -8.65 14.61 -9.29
N GLN A 275 -8.29 14.45 -8.01
CA GLN A 275 -7.33 13.43 -7.57
C GLN A 275 -8.01 12.10 -7.20
N ALA A 276 -7.33 10.97 -7.41
CA ALA A 276 -7.93 9.64 -7.23
C ALA A 276 -8.39 9.35 -5.79
N HIS A 277 -7.57 9.71 -4.80
CA HIS A 277 -7.86 9.41 -3.38
C HIS A 277 -8.95 10.34 -2.78
N PRO A 278 -8.87 11.68 -2.89
CA PRO A 278 -9.99 12.57 -2.52
C PRO A 278 -11.30 12.20 -3.22
N ARG A 279 -11.26 11.84 -4.52
CA ARG A 279 -12.44 11.39 -5.25
C ARG A 279 -13.03 10.12 -4.65
N GLN A 280 -12.20 9.14 -4.28
CA GLN A 280 -12.68 7.91 -3.64
C GLN A 280 -13.36 8.20 -2.29
N LEU A 281 -12.78 9.08 -1.47
CA LEU A 281 -13.38 9.49 -0.19
C LEU A 281 -14.70 10.24 -0.42
N PHE A 282 -14.70 11.27 -1.28
CA PHE A 282 -15.90 12.04 -1.60
C PHE A 282 -17.03 11.18 -2.18
N LEU A 283 -16.71 10.19 -3.03
CA LEU A 283 -17.70 9.25 -3.55
C LEU A 283 -18.32 8.35 -2.48
N ASN A 284 -17.68 8.13 -1.32
CA ASN A 284 -18.30 7.37 -0.23
C ASN A 284 -19.61 8.01 0.28
N HIS A 285 -19.79 9.32 0.10
CA HIS A 285 -21.02 10.06 0.41
C HIS A 285 -22.16 9.87 -0.60
N PHE A 286 -22.02 9.00 -1.60
CA PHE A 286 -23.06 8.68 -2.59
C PHE A 286 -23.46 7.21 -2.47
N ALA A 287 -24.66 6.83 -2.91
CA ALA A 287 -25.05 5.42 -2.96
C ALA A 287 -24.20 4.65 -4.00
N LEU A 288 -23.94 3.36 -3.78
CA LEU A 288 -23.04 2.56 -4.63
C LEU A 288 -23.38 2.59 -6.13
N ILE A 289 -24.66 2.66 -6.50
CA ILE A 289 -25.10 2.78 -7.89
C ILE A 289 -24.67 4.13 -8.50
N GLU A 290 -24.85 5.22 -7.75
CA GLU A 290 -24.37 6.56 -8.15
C GLU A 290 -22.85 6.61 -8.22
N ARG A 291 -22.14 6.01 -7.25
CA ARG A 291 -20.67 5.87 -7.30
C ARG A 291 -20.24 5.17 -8.58
N GLN A 292 -20.91 4.10 -9.00
CA GLN A 292 -20.62 3.39 -10.24
C GLN A 292 -20.90 4.27 -11.46
N ALA A 293 -22.08 4.89 -11.54
CA ALA A 293 -22.46 5.75 -12.66
C ALA A 293 -21.49 6.94 -12.86
N ILE A 294 -21.08 7.58 -11.76
CA ILE A 294 -20.06 8.63 -11.75
C ILE A 294 -18.70 8.07 -12.18
N SER A 295 -18.29 6.90 -11.68
CA SER A 295 -16.97 6.32 -11.99
C SER A 295 -16.85 5.85 -13.44
N GLU A 296 -17.91 5.26 -13.99
CA GLU A 296 -17.99 4.82 -15.39
C GLU A 296 -17.94 6.02 -16.36
N ASN A 297 -18.47 7.18 -15.96
CA ASN A 297 -18.54 8.40 -16.79
C ASN A 297 -17.60 9.53 -16.32
N ILE A 298 -16.59 9.22 -15.52
CA ILE A 298 -15.81 10.24 -14.79
C ILE A 298 -15.13 11.26 -15.71
N SER A 299 -14.63 10.83 -16.87
CA SER A 299 -13.98 11.73 -17.84
C SER A 299 -14.95 12.74 -18.45
N ASP A 300 -16.19 12.33 -18.76
CA ASP A 300 -17.22 13.23 -19.26
C ASP A 300 -17.71 14.20 -18.16
N LEU A 301 -17.94 13.69 -16.95
CA LEU A 301 -18.31 14.51 -15.80
C LEU A 301 -17.25 15.58 -15.50
N MET A 302 -15.97 15.21 -15.48
CA MET A 302 -14.87 16.16 -15.27
C MET A 302 -14.80 17.21 -16.38
N ASN A 303 -14.96 16.83 -17.65
CA ASN A 303 -15.02 17.79 -18.75
C ASN A 303 -16.18 18.77 -18.60
N ARG A 304 -17.36 18.30 -18.19
CA ARG A 304 -18.54 19.15 -17.93
C ARG A 304 -18.33 20.11 -16.75
N LEU A 305 -17.79 19.63 -15.62
CA LEU A 305 -17.47 20.46 -14.45
C LEU A 305 -16.43 21.54 -14.80
N VAL A 306 -15.29 21.17 -15.39
CA VAL A 306 -14.24 22.15 -15.77
C VAL A 306 -14.76 23.16 -16.81
N SER A 307 -15.53 22.72 -17.80
CA SER A 307 -16.07 23.60 -18.84
C SER A 307 -17.11 24.60 -18.33
N SER A 308 -17.97 24.19 -17.39
CA SER A 308 -18.95 25.08 -16.76
C SER A 308 -18.28 26.04 -15.77
N TRP A 309 -17.35 25.57 -14.94
CA TRP A 309 -16.54 26.43 -14.06
C TRP A 309 -15.82 27.54 -14.84
N GLY A 310 -15.18 27.20 -15.96
CA GLY A 310 -14.50 28.16 -16.84
C GLY A 310 -15.41 29.19 -17.52
N ARG A 311 -16.74 29.00 -17.45
CA ARG A 311 -17.77 29.94 -17.94
C ARG A 311 -18.46 30.72 -16.81
N ALA A 312 -18.00 30.57 -15.56
CA ALA A 312 -18.71 30.99 -14.35
C ALA A 312 -20.15 30.43 -14.27
N ASP A 313 -20.34 29.24 -14.85
CA ASP A 313 -21.58 28.49 -14.83
C ASP A 313 -21.49 27.41 -13.74
N HIS A 314 -22.45 27.44 -12.81
CA HIS A 314 -22.47 26.58 -11.64
C HIS A 314 -23.68 25.64 -11.63
N HIS A 315 -24.45 25.58 -12.73
CA HIS A 315 -25.70 24.79 -12.79
C HIS A 315 -25.50 23.30 -12.52
N LEU A 316 -24.31 22.73 -12.75
CA LEU A 316 -24.06 21.31 -12.54
C LEU A 316 -24.11 20.89 -11.07
N ILE A 317 -24.13 21.83 -10.12
CA ILE A 317 -24.05 21.56 -8.69
C ILE A 317 -25.34 22.00 -8.04
N ASN A 318 -25.92 21.10 -7.23
CA ASN A 318 -27.25 21.24 -6.63
C ASN A 318 -28.38 21.36 -7.68
N GLN A 319 -28.33 20.60 -8.78
CA GLN A 319 -29.38 20.64 -9.83
C GLN A 319 -30.77 20.33 -9.28
N HIS A 320 -30.84 19.33 -8.40
CA HIS A 320 -32.08 18.87 -7.80
C HIS A 320 -32.61 19.78 -6.69
N GLU A 321 -31.77 20.65 -6.10
CA GLU A 321 -32.03 21.42 -4.86
C GLU A 321 -32.92 20.66 -3.87
N GLN A 322 -32.59 19.40 -3.56
CA GLN A 322 -33.42 18.54 -2.73
C GLN A 322 -33.45 19.05 -1.28
N ALA A 323 -34.52 19.76 -0.93
CA ALA A 323 -34.77 20.25 0.41
C ALA A 323 -35.00 19.08 1.39
N ILE A 324 -34.34 19.15 2.54
CA ILE A 324 -34.57 18.22 3.64
C ILE A 324 -35.76 18.75 4.44
N THR A 325 -36.72 17.87 4.75
CA THR A 325 -37.96 18.23 5.47
C THR A 325 -38.10 17.38 6.73
N GLY A 326 -38.73 17.92 7.76
CA GLY A 326 -38.74 17.29 9.09
C GLY A 326 -37.43 17.57 9.84
N ASP A 327 -36.87 16.56 10.51
CA ASP A 327 -35.63 16.65 11.30
C ASP A 327 -34.42 16.15 10.47
N ALA A 328 -33.32 16.91 10.46
CA ALA A 328 -32.17 16.62 9.59
C ALA A 328 -31.45 15.31 9.94
N PHE A 329 -31.43 14.91 11.21
CA PHE A 329 -30.80 13.67 11.66
C PHE A 329 -31.68 12.44 11.37
N THR A 330 -33.00 12.64 11.34
CA THR A 330 -33.99 11.67 10.87
C THR A 330 -33.82 11.44 9.36
N TRP A 331 -33.58 12.48 8.57
CA TRP A 331 -33.19 12.33 7.16
C TRP A 331 -31.85 11.58 7.00
N LEU A 332 -30.81 11.94 7.77
CA LEU A 332 -29.53 11.23 7.75
C LEU A 332 -29.71 9.73 8.04
N ARG A 333 -30.45 9.39 9.11
CA ARG A 333 -30.81 8.02 9.46
C ARG A 333 -31.49 7.27 8.30
N ASP A 334 -32.55 7.84 7.76
CA ASP A 334 -33.38 7.16 6.75
C ASP A 334 -32.68 7.05 5.39
N SER A 335 -31.87 8.04 5.03
CA SER A 335 -31.02 8.02 3.85
C SER A 335 -29.88 7.00 3.99
N THR A 336 -29.21 6.93 5.15
CA THR A 336 -28.21 5.89 5.44
C THR A 336 -28.82 4.48 5.43
N ARG A 337 -30.00 4.28 6.04
CA ARG A 337 -30.75 3.02 5.96
C ARG A 337 -31.01 2.63 4.51
N THR A 338 -31.56 3.57 3.72
CA THR A 338 -31.87 3.35 2.30
C THR A 338 -30.61 2.99 1.50
N ALA A 339 -29.50 3.69 1.74
CA ALA A 339 -28.22 3.40 1.11
C ALA A 339 -27.71 1.99 1.44
N MET A 340 -27.72 1.56 2.71
CA MET A 340 -27.29 0.21 3.11
C MET A 340 -28.13 -0.88 2.43
N PHE A 341 -29.45 -0.71 2.32
CA PHE A 341 -30.33 -1.68 1.65
C PHE A 341 -30.14 -1.69 0.12
N ALA A 342 -29.94 -0.53 -0.50
CA ALA A 342 -29.65 -0.42 -1.93
C ALA A 342 -28.29 -1.05 -2.27
N GLU A 343 -27.28 -0.81 -1.44
CA GLU A 343 -25.93 -1.33 -1.56
C GLU A 343 -25.91 -2.87 -1.37
N ALA A 344 -26.63 -3.40 -0.37
CA ALA A 344 -26.90 -4.83 -0.24
C ALA A 344 -27.71 -5.42 -1.41
N GLY A 345 -28.44 -4.60 -2.17
CA GLY A 345 -29.12 -5.02 -3.41
C GLY A 345 -28.18 -5.10 -4.62
N ALA A 346 -27.23 -4.18 -4.71
CA ALA A 346 -26.27 -4.11 -5.82
C ALA A 346 -25.09 -5.09 -5.67
N ALA A 347 -24.69 -5.40 -4.43
CA ALA A 347 -23.54 -6.27 -4.14
C ALA A 347 -23.88 -7.77 -4.05
N LEU A 348 -25.09 -8.13 -3.61
CA LEU A 348 -25.45 -9.52 -3.30
C LEU A 348 -26.26 -10.16 -4.44
N THR A 349 -25.86 -11.36 -4.85
CA THR A 349 -26.61 -12.15 -5.84
C THR A 349 -27.63 -13.04 -5.13
N SER A 350 -28.92 -12.76 -5.29
CA SER A 350 -30.01 -13.59 -4.73
C SER A 350 -30.25 -14.88 -5.53
N ASN A 351 -30.95 -15.85 -4.92
CA ASN A 351 -31.41 -17.04 -5.65
C ASN A 351 -32.43 -16.69 -6.75
N ALA A 352 -33.20 -15.61 -6.60
CA ALA A 352 -34.11 -15.12 -7.64
C ALA A 352 -33.33 -14.58 -8.86
N ASP A 353 -32.21 -13.89 -8.65
CA ASP A 353 -31.40 -13.34 -9.74
C ASP A 353 -30.58 -14.41 -10.46
N LEU A 354 -30.10 -15.45 -9.74
CA LEU A 354 -29.54 -16.64 -10.38
C LEU A 354 -30.58 -17.36 -11.25
N ARG A 355 -31.81 -17.56 -10.75
CA ARG A 355 -32.89 -18.15 -11.56
C ARG A 355 -33.22 -17.33 -12.80
N LYS A 356 -33.30 -16.00 -12.70
CA LYS A 356 -33.47 -15.11 -13.87
C LYS A 356 -32.32 -15.26 -14.87
N LYS A 357 -31.06 -15.26 -14.41
CA LYS A 357 -29.87 -15.40 -15.28
C LYS A 357 -29.85 -16.75 -16.01
N LEU A 358 -30.21 -17.84 -15.34
CA LEU A 358 -30.35 -19.17 -15.95
C LEU A 358 -31.50 -19.22 -16.98
N TRP A 359 -32.64 -18.56 -16.69
CA TRP A 359 -33.82 -18.58 -17.55
C TRP A 359 -33.70 -17.68 -18.79
N VAL A 360 -32.93 -16.58 -18.72
CA VAL A 360 -32.70 -15.65 -19.84
C VAL A 360 -31.66 -16.18 -20.85
N GLY A 361 -30.82 -17.15 -20.45
CA GLY A 361 -29.93 -17.87 -21.36
C GLY A 361 -28.72 -17.05 -21.85
N TYR A 362 -27.69 -16.93 -21.01
CA TYR A 362 -26.30 -16.56 -21.35
C TYR A 362 -26.00 -15.25 -22.10
N LEU A 363 -26.99 -14.47 -22.56
CA LEU A 363 -26.76 -13.12 -23.08
C LEU A 363 -26.65 -12.10 -21.93
N SER A 364 -25.46 -11.50 -21.82
CA SER A 364 -25.10 -10.37 -20.93
C SER A 364 -25.18 -10.62 -19.41
N ALA A 365 -24.20 -11.35 -18.88
CA ALA A 365 -23.76 -11.20 -17.49
C ALA A 365 -22.29 -11.61 -17.34
N GLY A 366 -21.37 -10.77 -17.82
CA GLY A 366 -19.99 -10.84 -17.32
C GLY A 366 -19.99 -10.63 -15.81
N LEU A 367 -19.10 -11.31 -15.09
CA LEU A 367 -18.81 -10.97 -13.69
C LEU A 367 -18.48 -9.47 -13.66
N LYS A 368 -19.32 -8.65 -12.99
CA LYS A 368 -18.86 -7.37 -12.48
C LYS A 368 -17.77 -7.74 -11.48
N LEU A 369 -16.51 -7.64 -11.92
CA LEU A 369 -15.34 -7.88 -11.10
C LEU A 369 -15.29 -6.72 -10.10
N PHE A 370 -15.99 -6.88 -8.98
CA PHE A 370 -15.92 -5.92 -7.89
C PHE A 370 -14.47 -5.92 -7.40
N GLY A 371 -13.88 -4.72 -7.30
CA GLY A 371 -12.59 -4.56 -6.63
C GLY A 371 -12.67 -5.07 -5.19
N PRO A 372 -11.52 -5.26 -4.52
CA PRO A 372 -11.49 -5.78 -3.17
C PRO A 372 -12.43 -4.99 -2.26
N MET A 373 -13.43 -5.70 -1.72
CA MET A 373 -14.56 -5.19 -0.92
C MET A 373 -15.63 -4.45 -1.73
N ALA A 374 -16.68 -5.19 -2.12
CA ALA A 374 -18.01 -4.60 -2.26
C ALA A 374 -18.43 -4.08 -0.87
N VAL A 375 -18.30 -2.77 -0.66
CA VAL A 375 -18.76 -2.07 0.54
C VAL A 375 -20.25 -2.38 0.71
N VAL A 376 -20.62 -2.94 1.87
CA VAL A 376 -22.01 -3.07 2.33
C VAL A 376 -22.02 -3.04 3.85
N GLY A 377 -22.95 -2.30 4.45
CA GLY A 377 -23.13 -2.26 5.90
C GLY A 377 -22.29 -1.17 6.55
N TRP A 378 -21.33 -1.56 7.41
CA TRP A 378 -20.66 -0.63 8.33
C TRP A 378 -20.04 0.63 7.67
N PRO A 379 -19.35 0.63 6.50
CA PRO A 379 -18.60 1.81 6.04
C PRO A 379 -19.49 2.98 5.59
N VAL A 380 -20.78 2.72 5.32
CA VAL A 380 -21.76 3.77 5.00
C VAL A 380 -22.44 4.31 6.27
N ALA A 381 -22.53 3.51 7.32
CA ALA A 381 -23.17 3.87 8.59
C ALA A 381 -22.23 4.59 9.56
N LEU A 382 -20.97 4.12 9.67
CA LEU A 382 -19.96 4.67 10.56
C LEU A 382 -19.73 6.19 10.47
N PRO A 383 -19.57 6.78 9.26
CA PRO A 383 -19.17 8.19 9.14
C PRO A 383 -20.20 9.13 9.78
N VAL A 384 -21.47 8.71 9.75
CA VAL A 384 -22.62 9.43 10.29
C VAL A 384 -22.64 9.41 11.83
N ILE A 385 -22.28 8.31 12.47
CA ILE A 385 -22.28 8.17 13.95
C ILE A 385 -20.95 8.51 14.64
N GLY A 386 -19.91 8.87 13.89
CA GLY A 386 -18.65 9.42 14.42
C GLY A 386 -17.41 8.58 14.21
N ALA A 387 -17.53 7.40 13.62
CA ALA A 387 -16.37 6.66 13.14
C ALA A 387 -16.01 7.12 11.73
N SER A 388 -15.13 8.13 11.69
CA SER A 388 -14.49 8.62 10.47
C SER A 388 -13.54 7.60 9.86
N LEU A 389 -13.32 7.68 8.54
CA LEU A 389 -12.21 6.96 7.88
C LEU A 389 -10.85 7.68 8.04
N ALA A 390 -10.80 8.84 8.72
CA ALA A 390 -9.62 9.71 8.69
C ALA A 390 -9.36 10.62 9.93
N SER A 391 -10.08 10.47 11.05
CA SER A 391 -9.75 11.21 12.29
C SER A 391 -8.80 10.42 13.22
N LEU A 392 -8.31 11.07 14.28
CA LEU A 392 -7.07 10.70 14.98
C LEU A 392 -7.33 9.89 16.25
N GLY A 393 -6.72 8.69 16.37
CA GLY A 393 -6.71 7.90 17.60
C GLY A 393 -6.19 6.46 17.37
N LEU A 394 -5.65 5.81 18.42
CA LEU A 394 -5.19 4.41 18.37
C LEU A 394 -6.31 3.45 17.92
N ASN A 395 -7.54 3.72 18.35
CA ASN A 395 -8.73 2.94 18.05
C ASN A 395 -9.08 2.96 16.54
N ILE A 396 -8.65 3.96 15.77
CA ILE A 396 -9.10 4.13 14.37
C ILE A 396 -8.27 3.29 13.39
N ASP A 397 -6.99 3.01 13.70
CA ASP A 397 -6.24 1.99 12.97
C ASP A 397 -6.85 0.60 13.21
N GLN A 398 -7.27 0.31 14.44
CA GLN A 398 -8.02 -0.91 14.75
C GLN A 398 -9.36 -0.98 14.01
N ALA A 399 -10.09 0.14 13.89
CA ALA A 399 -11.32 0.22 13.11
C ALA A 399 -11.11 -0.13 11.63
N VAL A 400 -10.13 0.51 10.97
CA VAL A 400 -9.93 0.37 9.50
C VAL A 400 -9.12 -0.87 9.14
N ASN A 401 -8.04 -1.15 9.87
CA ASN A 401 -7.05 -2.19 9.58
C ASN A 401 -7.09 -3.38 10.53
N GLY A 402 -8.03 -3.41 11.49
CA GLY A 402 -8.23 -4.53 12.41
C GLY A 402 -8.36 -5.86 11.66
N LYS A 403 -7.59 -6.86 12.12
CA LYS A 403 -7.45 -8.17 11.47
C LYS A 403 -8.74 -8.98 11.62
N THR A 404 -9.41 -8.83 12.76
CA THR A 404 -10.71 -9.46 13.04
C THR A 404 -11.87 -8.46 12.96
N ALA A 405 -13.09 -8.98 12.79
CA ALA A 405 -14.31 -8.14 12.84
C ALA A 405 -14.58 -7.57 14.24
N ALA A 406 -14.09 -8.24 15.31
CA ALA A 406 -14.16 -7.75 16.68
C ALA A 406 -13.26 -6.52 16.86
N GLU A 407 -11.99 -6.62 16.47
CA GLU A 407 -11.04 -5.50 16.48
C GLU A 407 -11.60 -4.26 15.75
N ARG A 408 -12.20 -4.45 14.57
CA ARG A 408 -12.79 -3.33 13.81
C ARG A 408 -13.99 -2.68 14.51
N LYS A 409 -14.74 -3.42 15.33
CA LYS A 409 -15.86 -2.88 16.13
C LYS A 409 -15.37 -2.18 17.38
N GLU A 410 -14.39 -2.75 18.09
CA GLU A 410 -13.73 -2.11 19.24
C GLU A 410 -13.16 -0.74 18.86
N GLY A 411 -12.48 -0.67 17.71
CA GLY A 411 -11.94 0.59 17.19
C GLY A 411 -12.98 1.69 16.94
N VAL A 412 -14.17 1.30 16.47
CA VAL A 412 -15.31 2.22 16.28
C VAL A 412 -15.92 2.64 17.61
N ILE A 413 -16.07 1.70 18.55
CA ILE A 413 -16.55 1.98 19.90
C ILE A 413 -15.62 3.03 20.52
N GLY A 414 -14.30 2.79 20.54
CA GLY A 414 -13.32 3.74 21.03
C GLY A 414 -13.46 5.14 20.40
N ALA A 415 -13.54 5.24 19.07
CA ALA A 415 -13.68 6.52 18.38
C ALA A 415 -14.96 7.30 18.75
N VAL A 416 -16.11 6.60 18.86
CA VAL A 416 -17.39 7.22 19.24
C VAL A 416 -17.41 7.60 20.73
N LEU A 417 -16.85 6.76 21.60
CA LEU A 417 -16.72 7.05 23.03
C LEU A 417 -15.87 8.30 23.28
N SER A 418 -14.71 8.44 22.63
CA SER A 418 -13.87 9.65 22.75
C SER A 418 -14.61 10.93 22.33
N GLY A 419 -15.49 10.85 21.32
CA GLY A 419 -16.35 11.97 20.92
C GLY A 419 -17.39 12.33 21.99
N ILE A 420 -17.99 11.33 22.65
CA ILE A 420 -18.90 11.53 23.77
C ILE A 420 -18.17 12.16 24.97
N ASP A 421 -16.97 11.69 25.30
CA ASP A 421 -16.12 12.29 26.35
C ASP A 421 -15.81 13.76 26.06
N LEU A 422 -15.41 14.09 24.83
CA LEU A 422 -15.17 15.48 24.42
C LEU A 422 -16.43 16.34 24.59
N LEU A 423 -17.60 15.85 24.16
CA LEU A 423 -18.87 16.59 24.29
C LEU A 423 -19.20 16.91 25.74
N PHE A 424 -19.06 15.94 26.65
CA PHE A 424 -19.48 16.13 28.05
C PHE A 424 -18.43 16.84 28.93
N ASN A 425 -17.13 16.78 28.60
CA ASN A 425 -16.06 17.37 29.43
C ASN A 425 -15.81 18.88 29.17
N LEU A 426 -16.39 19.46 28.11
CA LEU A 426 -16.20 20.86 27.70
C LEU A 426 -16.42 21.98 28.75
N PRO A 427 -17.32 21.91 29.76
CA PRO A 427 -17.46 23.03 30.70
C PRO A 427 -16.26 23.23 31.64
N PHE A 428 -15.32 22.29 31.70
CA PHE A 428 -14.03 22.45 32.38
C PHE A 428 -12.99 23.27 31.57
N LEU A 429 -13.17 23.43 30.25
CA LEU A 429 -12.10 23.92 29.35
C LEU A 429 -11.97 25.46 29.24
N LYS A 430 -12.67 26.26 30.05
CA LYS A 430 -12.40 27.70 30.18
C LYS A 430 -11.19 27.99 31.09
N GLY A 431 -10.03 27.45 30.70
CA GLY A 431 -8.76 27.66 31.40
C GLY A 431 -7.59 26.83 30.87
N VAL A 432 -6.95 27.33 29.79
CA VAL A 432 -5.58 27.00 29.34
C VAL A 432 -5.21 25.50 29.24
N GLY A 433 -5.27 24.95 28.03
CA GLY A 433 -4.70 23.63 27.71
C GLY A 433 -5.12 23.16 26.32
N SER A 434 -4.26 22.41 25.61
CA SER A 434 -4.62 21.88 24.29
C SER A 434 -5.38 20.55 24.44
N ILE A 435 -6.43 20.35 23.64
CA ILE A 435 -7.32 19.17 23.75
C ILE A 435 -6.55 17.84 23.56
N ALA A 436 -5.45 17.87 22.81
CA ALA A 436 -4.60 16.70 22.51
C ALA A 436 -3.85 16.12 23.74
N GLU A 437 -3.67 16.88 24.81
CA GLU A 437 -2.99 16.41 26.03
C GLU A 437 -3.94 15.66 26.99
N ILE A 438 -5.26 15.81 26.81
CA ILE A 438 -6.29 15.33 27.74
C ILE A 438 -6.89 13.98 27.30
N SER A 439 -6.98 13.69 25.99
CA SER A 439 -7.48 12.39 25.52
C SER A 439 -6.64 11.23 26.04
N ALA A 440 -5.31 11.37 25.99
CA ALA A 440 -4.37 10.38 26.53
C ALA A 440 -4.49 10.17 28.05
N GLN A 441 -4.96 11.17 28.81
CA GLN A 441 -5.17 11.06 30.25
C GLN A 441 -6.52 10.42 30.59
N ALA A 442 -7.56 10.65 29.77
CA ALA A 442 -8.84 9.97 29.90
C ALA A 442 -8.75 8.48 29.52
N GLU A 443 -8.09 8.16 28.40
CA GLU A 443 -7.82 6.78 27.96
C GLU A 443 -7.04 6.00 29.03
N ALA A 444 -6.01 6.59 29.63
CA ALA A 444 -5.25 5.94 30.70
C ALA A 444 -6.05 5.67 32.00
N ALA A 445 -7.12 6.42 32.25
CA ALA A 445 -7.99 6.23 33.41
C ALA A 445 -9.04 5.12 33.17
N GLU A 446 -9.66 5.07 31.98
CA GLU A 446 -10.68 4.06 31.67
C GLU A 446 -10.11 2.63 31.62
N TRP A 447 -8.86 2.47 31.16
CA TRP A 447 -8.19 1.15 31.15
C TRP A 447 -7.95 0.58 32.56
N ALA A 448 -7.89 1.41 33.59
CA ALA A 448 -7.80 0.95 34.98
C ALA A 448 -9.15 0.44 35.50
N GLU A 449 -10.25 1.07 35.10
CA GLU A 449 -11.61 0.75 35.59
C GLU A 449 -12.18 -0.51 34.89
N TYR A 450 -11.83 -0.74 33.62
CA TYR A 450 -12.18 -1.99 32.91
C TYR A 450 -11.44 -3.24 33.43
N ALA A 451 -10.26 -3.07 34.04
CA ALA A 451 -9.45 -4.19 34.52
C ALA A 451 -10.00 -4.85 35.80
N GLU A 452 -10.78 -4.14 36.61
CA GLU A 452 -11.30 -4.65 37.90
C GLU A 452 -12.71 -5.29 37.79
N GLY A 453 -13.39 -5.17 36.65
CA GLY A 453 -14.79 -5.59 36.49
C GLY A 453 -15.06 -7.05 36.07
N ALA A 454 -14.04 -7.79 35.62
CA ALA A 454 -14.23 -9.09 34.98
C ALA A 454 -14.31 -10.28 35.98
N GLN A 455 -15.44 -10.42 36.68
CA GLN A 455 -15.75 -11.65 37.43
C GLN A 455 -16.49 -12.68 36.54
N THR A 456 -15.94 -13.89 36.46
CA THR A 456 -16.52 -15.04 35.73
C THR A 456 -17.65 -15.74 36.51
N PRO A 457 -18.81 -16.02 35.89
CA PRO A 457 -19.78 -17.00 36.39
C PRO A 457 -19.76 -18.31 35.58
N ASP A 458 -19.99 -19.42 36.29
CA ASP A 458 -19.86 -20.83 35.87
C ASP A 458 -20.67 -21.33 34.65
N GLU A 459 -20.17 -22.41 34.04
CA GLU A 459 -20.91 -23.30 33.12
C GLU A 459 -22.01 -24.11 33.83
N PRO A 460 -23.05 -24.54 33.08
CA PRO A 460 -23.69 -25.82 33.34
C PRO A 460 -23.76 -26.73 32.10
N ALA A 461 -23.36 -27.99 32.27
CA ALA A 461 -23.39 -29.03 31.24
C ALA A 461 -24.72 -29.80 31.17
N PHE A 462 -25.15 -30.21 29.96
CA PHE A 462 -26.05 -31.35 29.70
C PHE A 462 -25.64 -32.00 28.36
N VAL A 463 -25.14 -33.24 28.35
CA VAL A 463 -25.84 -34.55 28.30
C VAL A 463 -26.40 -34.89 26.91
N ALA A 464 -26.03 -36.08 26.41
CA ALA A 464 -26.38 -36.59 25.09
C ALA A 464 -27.60 -37.54 25.12
N GLU A 465 -28.32 -37.61 24.01
CA GLU A 465 -29.28 -38.69 23.72
C GLU A 465 -29.42 -38.90 22.19
N GLU A 466 -29.48 -40.16 21.77
CA GLU A 466 -29.67 -40.64 20.38
C GLU A 466 -30.35 -42.05 20.47
N PRO A 467 -30.81 -42.67 19.38
CA PRO A 467 -32.16 -42.56 18.81
C PRO A 467 -32.96 -43.88 18.88
N ASP A 468 -34.19 -43.90 18.34
CA ASP A 468 -34.82 -45.17 17.90
C ASP A 468 -35.81 -44.99 16.71
N GLY A 469 -35.90 -45.99 15.82
CA GLY A 469 -36.59 -45.94 14.50
C GLY A 469 -37.97 -46.61 14.46
N PRO A 470 -38.33 -47.46 13.45
CA PRO A 470 -37.73 -47.70 12.12
C PRO A 470 -38.76 -48.00 10.96
N PHE A 471 -38.30 -48.64 9.86
CA PHE A 471 -39.02 -49.37 8.75
C PHE A 471 -39.34 -48.63 7.41
N PRO A 472 -39.51 -49.33 6.25
CA PRO A 472 -38.64 -50.35 5.61
C PRO A 472 -38.55 -50.15 4.03
N PRO A 473 -38.33 -51.11 3.08
CA PRO A 473 -37.58 -50.83 1.84
C PRO A 473 -38.39 -50.86 0.50
N ALA A 474 -37.67 -50.68 -0.62
CA ALA A 474 -38.13 -50.30 -1.97
C ALA A 474 -38.82 -51.38 -2.84
N THR A 475 -39.36 -50.96 -4.01
CA THR A 475 -39.53 -51.79 -5.22
C THR A 475 -39.70 -50.97 -6.52
N ASP A 476 -39.34 -51.56 -7.67
CA ASP A 476 -39.12 -50.93 -8.99
C ASP A 476 -40.36 -50.56 -9.83
N THR A 477 -40.14 -49.77 -10.89
CA THR A 477 -40.87 -49.90 -12.18
C THR A 477 -40.04 -49.35 -13.37
N PRO A 478 -40.12 -49.94 -14.59
CA PRO A 478 -39.12 -49.73 -15.66
C PRO A 478 -39.47 -48.64 -16.71
N PRO A 479 -38.50 -48.19 -17.55
CA PRO A 479 -38.67 -47.07 -18.47
C PRO A 479 -39.16 -47.46 -19.89
N MET A 480 -39.69 -46.46 -20.63
CA MET A 480 -40.03 -46.53 -22.06
C MET A 480 -39.01 -45.77 -22.95
N PRO A 481 -38.90 -46.08 -24.26
CA PRO A 481 -37.78 -45.66 -25.12
C PRO A 481 -37.98 -44.30 -25.83
N ALA A 482 -36.86 -43.70 -26.28
CA ALA A 482 -36.79 -42.41 -26.97
C ALA A 482 -36.53 -42.52 -28.50
N PRO A 483 -36.89 -41.51 -29.32
CA PRO A 483 -36.78 -41.51 -30.79
C PRO A 483 -35.37 -41.11 -31.33
N PRO A 484 -35.09 -41.31 -32.65
CA PRO A 484 -33.73 -41.22 -33.20
C PRO A 484 -33.28 -39.81 -33.65
N VAL A 485 -31.95 -39.64 -33.76
CA VAL A 485 -31.24 -38.37 -34.06
C VAL A 485 -30.98 -38.17 -35.57
N GLN A 486 -31.03 -36.92 -36.04
CA GLN A 486 -30.73 -36.52 -37.44
C GLN A 486 -29.34 -35.86 -37.60
N PRO A 487 -28.73 -35.86 -38.81
CA PRO A 487 -27.41 -35.28 -39.08
C PRO A 487 -27.40 -33.74 -39.18
N SER A 488 -26.25 -33.11 -38.91
CA SER A 488 -26.13 -31.65 -38.80
C SER A 488 -25.70 -30.95 -40.11
N VAL A 489 -26.55 -30.03 -40.59
CA VAL A 489 -26.29 -29.14 -41.73
C VAL A 489 -25.31 -28.02 -41.33
N ILE A 490 -24.60 -27.42 -42.29
CA ILE A 490 -23.76 -26.22 -42.07
C ILE A 490 -24.64 -24.97 -42.22
N PRO A 491 -24.63 -24.01 -41.26
CA PRO A 491 -25.46 -22.81 -41.38
C PRO A 491 -25.08 -21.95 -42.59
N GLN A 492 -26.09 -21.43 -43.28
CA GLN A 492 -25.93 -20.66 -44.53
C GLN A 492 -25.08 -19.38 -44.33
N ALA A 493 -25.10 -18.79 -43.13
CA ALA A 493 -24.30 -17.62 -42.76
C ALA A 493 -22.76 -17.83 -42.81
N TYR A 494 -22.28 -19.08 -42.93
CA TYR A 494 -20.86 -19.40 -43.03
C TYR A 494 -20.35 -19.46 -44.49
N GLN A 495 -21.27 -19.36 -45.48
CA GLN A 495 -20.90 -19.38 -46.89
C GLN A 495 -19.99 -18.19 -47.24
N CYS A 496 -19.02 -18.45 -48.12
CA CYS A 496 -18.16 -17.41 -48.66
C CYS A 496 -18.98 -16.54 -49.64
N ASN A 497 -18.83 -15.22 -49.53
CA ASN A 497 -19.54 -14.27 -50.39
C ASN A 497 -18.77 -13.94 -51.69
N GLU A 498 -17.63 -14.58 -51.91
CA GLU A 498 -16.77 -14.34 -53.07
C GLU A 498 -16.92 -15.43 -54.15
N LEU A 499 -16.92 -14.99 -55.41
CA LEU A 499 -16.93 -15.85 -56.58
C LEU A 499 -15.55 -16.48 -56.75
N LEU A 500 -15.44 -17.80 -56.53
CA LEU A 500 -14.21 -18.57 -56.77
C LEU A 500 -13.99 -18.90 -58.27
N ASP A 501 -14.94 -18.54 -59.14
CA ASP A 501 -14.83 -18.76 -60.59
C ASP A 501 -13.65 -17.99 -61.19
N GLY A 502 -12.70 -18.74 -61.76
CA GLY A 502 -11.46 -18.21 -62.33
C GLY A 502 -10.24 -18.32 -61.41
N LEU A 503 -10.41 -18.66 -60.14
CA LEU A 503 -9.30 -19.02 -59.24
C LEU A 503 -9.00 -20.52 -59.32
N THR A 504 -7.71 -20.89 -59.22
CA THR A 504 -7.28 -22.28 -59.11
C THR A 504 -6.89 -22.61 -57.67
N PRO A 505 -7.39 -23.73 -57.09
CA PRO A 505 -6.99 -24.14 -55.75
C PRO A 505 -5.53 -24.60 -55.76
N ALA A 506 -4.83 -24.47 -54.63
CA ALA A 506 -3.45 -24.89 -54.53
C ALA A 506 -3.33 -26.43 -54.71
N THR A 507 -2.52 -26.85 -55.69
CA THR A 507 -2.32 -28.26 -56.07
C THR A 507 -1.07 -28.90 -55.45
N GLU A 508 -0.22 -28.12 -54.79
CA GLU A 508 0.99 -28.60 -54.11
C GLU A 508 0.62 -29.50 -52.91
N ALA A 509 1.28 -30.65 -52.79
CA ALA A 509 1.04 -31.60 -51.72
C ALA A 509 1.49 -31.04 -50.35
N GLY A 510 0.54 -30.92 -49.42
CA GLY A 510 0.80 -30.37 -48.08
C GLY A 510 -0.40 -29.63 -47.50
N LYS A 511 -0.17 -28.84 -46.45
CA LYS A 511 -1.24 -28.24 -45.63
C LYS A 511 -2.18 -27.26 -46.36
N PHE A 512 -1.86 -26.81 -47.56
CA PHE A 512 -2.72 -25.91 -48.37
C PHE A 512 -3.38 -26.60 -49.56
N GLN A 513 -3.16 -27.91 -49.75
CA GLN A 513 -3.71 -28.65 -50.88
C GLN A 513 -5.24 -28.56 -50.91
N GLY A 514 -5.81 -28.19 -52.05
CA GLY A 514 -7.27 -28.00 -52.23
C GLY A 514 -7.84 -26.73 -51.58
N VAL A 515 -7.01 -25.81 -51.08
CA VAL A 515 -7.44 -24.51 -50.53
C VAL A 515 -7.24 -23.40 -51.56
N TYR A 516 -8.24 -22.53 -51.69
CA TYR A 516 -8.19 -21.30 -52.47
C TYR A 516 -7.58 -20.17 -51.63
N ARG A 517 -6.71 -19.36 -52.22
CA ARG A 517 -6.22 -18.12 -51.61
C ARG A 517 -7.04 -16.95 -52.16
N LEU A 518 -7.44 -16.06 -51.26
CA LEU A 518 -8.23 -14.87 -51.56
C LEU A 518 -7.43 -13.62 -51.16
N ASP A 519 -7.73 -12.49 -51.81
CA ASP A 519 -7.14 -11.17 -51.50
C ASP A 519 -7.90 -10.44 -50.35
N SER A 520 -8.77 -11.17 -49.64
CA SER A 520 -9.64 -10.73 -48.54
C SER A 520 -9.16 -11.25 -47.16
N ASP A 521 -9.84 -10.86 -46.08
CA ASP A 521 -9.72 -11.50 -44.76
C ASP A 521 -11.09 -12.11 -44.35
N PRO A 522 -11.23 -13.44 -44.17
CA PRO A 522 -10.18 -14.47 -44.21
C PRO A 522 -9.55 -14.73 -45.58
N PRO A 523 -8.22 -14.91 -45.68
CA PRO A 523 -7.50 -15.08 -46.95
C PRO A 523 -7.57 -16.50 -47.54
N TYR A 524 -8.40 -17.38 -46.98
CA TYR A 524 -8.50 -18.79 -47.38
C TYR A 524 -9.94 -19.26 -47.46
N ALA A 525 -10.26 -20.00 -48.53
CA ALA A 525 -11.57 -20.63 -48.72
C ALA A 525 -11.42 -22.06 -49.29
N ILE A 526 -12.45 -22.88 -49.12
CA ILE A 526 -12.58 -24.19 -49.78
C ILE A 526 -13.92 -24.32 -50.49
N LEU A 527 -13.96 -25.21 -51.47
CA LEU A 527 -15.19 -25.69 -52.09
C LEU A 527 -15.60 -27.02 -51.42
N LEU A 528 -16.78 -27.01 -50.78
CA LEU A 528 -17.38 -28.15 -50.11
C LEU A 528 -18.78 -28.36 -50.70
N ASN A 529 -18.97 -29.46 -51.44
CA ASN A 529 -20.20 -29.77 -52.18
C ASN A 529 -20.66 -28.59 -53.07
N ASP A 530 -19.77 -28.17 -53.98
CA ASP A 530 -19.97 -27.05 -54.94
C ASP A 530 -20.36 -25.70 -54.32
N THR A 531 -20.19 -25.56 -53.00
CA THR A 531 -20.46 -24.33 -52.24
C THR A 531 -19.16 -23.81 -51.60
N PRO A 532 -18.82 -22.51 -51.74
CA PRO A 532 -17.60 -21.97 -51.16
C PRO A 532 -17.79 -21.58 -49.68
N TYR A 533 -16.77 -21.80 -48.85
CA TYR A 533 -16.75 -21.46 -47.43
C TYR A 533 -15.39 -20.90 -47.01
N TYR A 534 -15.37 -19.84 -46.20
CA TYR A 534 -14.12 -19.34 -45.59
C TYR A 534 -13.59 -20.36 -44.56
N VAL A 535 -12.28 -20.58 -44.57
CA VAL A 535 -11.61 -21.51 -43.66
C VAL A 535 -10.42 -20.88 -42.94
N ARG A 536 -10.13 -21.39 -41.74
CA ARG A 536 -8.92 -21.04 -40.99
C ARG A 536 -8.22 -22.30 -40.51
N TYR A 537 -6.89 -22.27 -40.51
CA TYR A 537 -6.06 -23.32 -39.94
C TYR A 537 -5.85 -23.05 -38.45
N PHE A 538 -6.24 -24.00 -37.61
CA PHE A 538 -6.04 -23.96 -36.17
C PHE A 538 -4.88 -24.91 -35.82
N ALA A 539 -3.73 -24.33 -35.47
CA ALA A 539 -2.56 -25.08 -35.02
C ALA A 539 -2.82 -25.69 -33.63
N ASP A 540 -2.40 -26.95 -33.43
CA ASP A 540 -2.28 -27.54 -32.11
C ASP A 540 -0.90 -27.25 -31.50
N ALA A 541 -0.71 -27.60 -30.22
CA ALA A 541 0.55 -27.40 -29.50
C ALA A 541 1.72 -28.29 -29.99
N ARG A 542 1.51 -29.14 -31.00
CA ARG A 542 2.52 -30.05 -31.59
C ARG A 542 2.76 -29.77 -33.09
N GLY A 543 2.11 -28.76 -33.67
CA GLY A 543 2.23 -28.34 -35.07
C GLY A 543 1.27 -29.03 -36.05
N SER A 544 0.56 -30.09 -35.62
CA SER A 544 -0.40 -30.89 -36.38
C SER A 544 -1.82 -30.31 -36.34
N GLY A 545 -1.95 -29.04 -36.70
CA GLY A 545 -3.24 -28.35 -36.78
C GLY A 545 -4.22 -28.88 -37.84
N PHE A 546 -5.44 -28.37 -37.81
CA PHE A 546 -6.53 -28.73 -38.73
C PHE A 546 -7.20 -27.50 -39.34
N TRP A 547 -7.84 -27.70 -40.50
CA TRP A 547 -8.68 -26.67 -41.12
C TRP A 547 -10.10 -26.73 -40.57
N ALA A 548 -10.73 -25.57 -40.39
CA ALA A 548 -12.13 -25.48 -40.03
C ALA A 548 -12.81 -24.33 -40.78
N ILE A 549 -14.07 -24.54 -41.16
CA ILE A 549 -14.94 -23.49 -41.71
C ILE A 549 -15.28 -22.52 -40.57
N VAL A 550 -15.15 -21.22 -40.83
CA VAL A 550 -15.31 -20.16 -39.82
C VAL A 550 -16.44 -19.19 -40.18
N ASP A 551 -17.03 -18.57 -39.16
CA ASP A 551 -18.02 -17.50 -39.33
C ASP A 551 -17.33 -16.23 -39.88
N PRO A 552 -17.76 -15.66 -41.03
CA PRO A 552 -17.20 -14.45 -41.60
C PRO A 552 -17.20 -13.26 -40.64
N ALA A 553 -18.15 -13.18 -39.70
CA ALA A 553 -18.23 -12.11 -38.70
C ALA A 553 -17.38 -12.39 -37.45
N LYS A 554 -16.86 -13.61 -37.25
CA LYS A 554 -16.17 -14.06 -36.03
C LYS A 554 -14.99 -14.99 -36.34
N THR A 555 -14.19 -14.61 -37.32
CA THR A 555 -13.16 -15.42 -37.99
C THR A 555 -12.09 -16.05 -37.08
N ASN A 556 -11.89 -15.52 -35.87
CA ASN A 556 -10.90 -15.99 -34.89
C ASN A 556 -11.48 -16.87 -33.75
N GLN A 557 -12.79 -17.16 -33.72
CA GLN A 557 -13.43 -17.88 -32.61
C GLN A 557 -13.48 -19.41 -32.82
N PHE A 558 -12.64 -20.15 -32.10
CA PHE A 558 -12.55 -21.61 -32.16
C PHE A 558 -13.86 -22.35 -31.83
N ILE A 559 -14.64 -21.86 -30.85
CA ILE A 559 -15.89 -22.49 -30.36
C ILE A 559 -16.96 -22.65 -31.47
N HIS A 560 -16.90 -21.81 -32.50
CA HIS A 560 -17.83 -21.80 -33.62
C HIS A 560 -17.23 -22.35 -34.92
N ALA A 561 -15.95 -22.73 -34.92
CA ALA A 561 -15.29 -23.30 -36.08
C ALA A 561 -15.77 -24.75 -36.34
N LEU A 562 -16.00 -25.10 -37.60
CA LEU A 562 -16.49 -26.42 -38.01
C LEU A 562 -15.35 -27.22 -38.69
N PRO A 563 -14.76 -28.23 -38.02
CA PRO A 563 -13.59 -28.93 -38.55
C PRO A 563 -13.87 -29.66 -39.87
N VAL A 564 -12.94 -29.52 -40.81
CA VAL A 564 -12.97 -30.13 -42.15
C VAL A 564 -11.63 -30.78 -42.46
N ARG A 565 -11.66 -31.80 -43.31
CA ARG A 565 -10.44 -32.43 -43.85
C ARG A 565 -10.58 -32.69 -45.34
N LEU A 566 -9.45 -32.69 -46.05
CA LEU A 566 -9.38 -33.17 -47.42
C LEU A 566 -9.28 -34.71 -47.39
N THR A 567 -10.11 -35.40 -48.16
CA THR A 567 -10.05 -36.86 -48.31
C THR A 567 -8.98 -37.28 -49.32
N ALA A 568 -8.61 -38.56 -49.31
CA ALA A 568 -7.68 -39.13 -50.29
C ALA A 568 -8.19 -39.06 -51.75
N ALA A 569 -9.47 -38.76 -51.97
CA ALA A 569 -10.05 -38.53 -53.29
C ALA A 569 -9.94 -37.06 -53.76
N GLY A 570 -9.35 -36.16 -52.97
CA GLY A 570 -9.20 -34.74 -53.31
C GLY A 570 -10.43 -33.87 -53.04
N THR A 571 -11.44 -34.39 -52.34
CA THR A 571 -12.65 -33.67 -51.95
C THR A 571 -12.64 -33.36 -50.44
N TRP A 572 -13.15 -32.18 -50.07
CA TRP A 572 -13.31 -31.80 -48.66
C TRP A 572 -14.52 -32.50 -48.03
N GLU A 573 -14.42 -32.84 -46.74
CA GLU A 573 -15.54 -33.31 -45.93
C GLU A 573 -15.55 -32.70 -44.52
N ARG A 574 -16.74 -32.61 -43.92
CA ARG A 574 -16.96 -32.14 -42.54
C ARG A 574 -16.78 -33.27 -41.54
N LEU A 575 -16.02 -33.03 -40.48
CA LEU A 575 -15.91 -33.98 -39.36
C LEU A 575 -17.10 -33.83 -38.38
N PRO A 576 -17.71 -34.94 -37.92
CA PRO A 576 -18.75 -34.89 -36.89
C PRO A 576 -18.17 -34.51 -35.52
N ARG A 577 -18.98 -33.88 -34.66
CA ARG A 577 -18.59 -33.58 -33.27
C ARG A 577 -18.34 -34.90 -32.52
N LEU A 578 -17.13 -35.06 -31.98
CA LEU A 578 -16.77 -36.17 -31.10
C LEU A 578 -17.41 -35.96 -29.73
N GLY A 579 -18.36 -36.82 -29.38
CA GLY A 579 -18.90 -36.94 -28.02
C GLY A 579 -18.50 -38.30 -27.43
N LEU A 580 -18.04 -38.30 -26.18
CA LEU A 580 -17.66 -39.52 -25.46
C LEU A 580 -18.91 -40.28 -24.97
N LYS A 581 -18.95 -41.59 -25.20
CA LYS A 581 -19.91 -42.53 -24.59
C LYS A 581 -19.18 -43.34 -23.52
N ALA A 582 -19.83 -43.58 -22.38
CA ALA A 582 -19.19 -44.14 -21.19
C ALA A 582 -19.55 -45.61 -20.90
N GLY A 583 -18.63 -46.31 -20.21
CA GLY A 583 -18.93 -47.33 -19.18
C GLY A 583 -18.96 -48.82 -19.59
N GLY A 584 -18.31 -49.68 -18.78
CA GLY A 584 -18.66 -51.11 -18.69
C GLY A 584 -17.56 -52.14 -18.40
N GLN A 585 -17.35 -52.47 -17.12
CA GLN A 585 -16.98 -53.79 -16.55
C GLN A 585 -15.83 -54.64 -17.15
N CYS A 586 -14.84 -54.97 -16.31
CA CYS A 586 -14.25 -56.32 -16.24
C CYS A 586 -13.58 -56.58 -14.87
N LEU A 587 -14.04 -57.59 -14.14
CA LEU A 587 -13.45 -58.07 -12.88
C LEU A 587 -12.78 -59.43 -13.11
N GLY A 588 -11.48 -59.53 -12.82
CA GLY A 588 -10.84 -60.79 -12.41
C GLY A 588 -10.04 -61.59 -13.47
N LYS A 589 -8.82 -61.97 -13.03
CA LYS A 589 -7.86 -62.95 -13.59
C LYS A 589 -6.93 -62.49 -14.73
N GLN A 590 -5.77 -63.16 -14.74
CA GLN A 590 -4.51 -62.75 -15.36
C GLN A 590 -4.37 -63.18 -16.82
N CYS A 591 -3.75 -62.33 -17.64
CA CYS A 591 -2.97 -62.74 -18.81
C CYS A 591 -1.68 -61.90 -18.93
N ALA A 592 -0.56 -62.60 -18.99
CA ALA A 592 0.72 -62.18 -19.60
C ALA A 592 1.17 -63.36 -20.50
N PRO A 593 2.22 -63.27 -21.36
CA PRO A 593 3.11 -62.14 -21.66
C PRO A 593 2.83 -61.64 -23.13
N ALA A 594 3.72 -61.15 -24.01
CA ALA A 594 5.19 -61.03 -24.08
C ALA A 594 5.64 -60.02 -25.17
N PHE A 595 6.93 -59.64 -25.13
CA PHE A 595 7.73 -58.96 -26.19
C PHE A 595 7.32 -57.51 -26.58
N GLU A 596 8.23 -56.60 -26.95
CA GLU A 596 9.71 -56.63 -26.96
C GLU A 596 10.24 -55.20 -26.70
N LEU A 597 11.46 -55.07 -26.17
CA LEU A 597 12.07 -53.78 -25.80
C LEU A 597 13.33 -53.56 -26.64
N ASP A 598 13.26 -52.68 -27.66
CA ASP A 598 14.43 -52.30 -28.44
C ASP A 598 15.14 -51.08 -27.81
N THR A 599 16.42 -51.29 -27.51
CA THR A 599 17.37 -50.33 -26.93
C THR A 599 17.93 -49.37 -27.97
N PHE A 600 18.21 -48.12 -27.58
CA PHE A 600 19.34 -47.35 -28.13
C PHE A 600 19.90 -46.37 -27.08
N GLU A 601 21.15 -46.59 -26.67
CA GLU A 601 22.03 -45.55 -26.09
C GLU A 601 22.59 -44.68 -27.24
N PRO A 602 23.11 -43.46 -26.97
CA PRO A 602 24.52 -43.28 -26.55
C PRO A 602 24.69 -42.08 -25.57
N ASP A 603 25.85 -41.70 -25.03
CA ASP A 603 27.18 -42.31 -24.88
C ASP A 603 27.84 -41.66 -23.64
N THR A 604 28.77 -42.35 -22.97
CA THR A 604 29.59 -41.77 -21.88
C THR A 604 30.96 -41.30 -22.38
N ALA A 605 31.49 -40.21 -21.80
CA ALA A 605 32.89 -39.80 -21.94
C ALA A 605 33.47 -39.38 -20.57
N ASP A 606 34.78 -39.60 -20.39
CA ASP A 606 35.32 -40.04 -19.10
C ASP A 606 36.49 -39.17 -18.56
N THR A 607 36.44 -38.88 -17.25
CA THR A 607 37.56 -38.55 -16.29
C THR A 607 38.64 -37.47 -16.63
N PRO A 608 39.56 -37.04 -15.72
CA PRO A 608 39.90 -37.55 -14.37
C PRO A 608 39.95 -36.52 -13.21
N ALA A 609 40.19 -37.05 -11.99
CA ALA A 609 40.27 -36.31 -10.73
C ALA A 609 41.68 -35.75 -10.40
N VAL A 610 41.72 -34.70 -9.57
CA VAL A 610 42.94 -34.15 -8.92
C VAL A 610 42.63 -33.86 -7.44
N ALA A 611 43.65 -33.96 -6.59
CA ALA A 611 43.60 -33.91 -5.11
C ALA A 611 43.36 -32.49 -4.53
N PRO A 612 43.06 -32.35 -3.21
CA PRO A 612 42.39 -31.16 -2.68
C PRO A 612 43.36 -30.02 -2.24
N PRO A 613 42.90 -28.75 -2.29
CA PRO A 613 43.55 -27.65 -1.60
C PRO A 613 42.94 -27.41 -0.20
N VAL A 614 43.86 -27.28 0.77
CA VAL A 614 43.87 -26.51 2.04
C VAL A 614 42.59 -25.75 2.46
N ASP A 615 42.25 -25.87 3.75
CA ASP A 615 41.16 -25.16 4.44
C ASP A 615 41.15 -23.64 4.22
N GLU A 616 40.12 -23.14 3.52
CA GLU A 616 39.59 -21.79 3.71
C GLU A 616 38.34 -21.86 4.60
N PRO A 617 38.14 -20.92 5.54
CA PRO A 617 37.01 -20.96 6.46
C PRO A 617 35.70 -20.67 5.71
N GLN A 618 34.90 -21.72 5.46
CA GLN A 618 33.56 -21.55 4.91
C GLN A 618 32.69 -20.66 5.82
N PRO A 619 31.99 -19.65 5.30
CA PRO A 619 30.94 -18.97 6.04
C PRO A 619 29.80 -19.96 6.34
N SER A 620 29.20 -19.83 7.52
CA SER A 620 28.27 -20.81 8.10
C SER A 620 27.05 -21.14 7.23
N THR A 621 26.62 -22.39 7.29
CA THR A 621 25.44 -22.91 6.59
C THR A 621 24.12 -22.46 7.23
N SER A 622 23.13 -22.24 6.36
CA SER A 622 21.67 -22.41 6.62
C SER A 622 20.94 -21.44 7.58
N THR A 623 21.05 -20.14 7.35
CA THR A 623 19.88 -19.23 7.45
C THR A 623 19.88 -18.29 6.26
N GLY A 624 18.76 -18.21 5.51
CA GLY A 624 18.63 -17.20 4.45
C GLY A 624 18.52 -15.80 5.05
N ILE A 625 19.23 -14.82 4.50
CA ILE A 625 19.22 -13.45 5.03
C ILE A 625 17.82 -12.85 4.86
N GLY A 626 17.16 -12.53 5.98
CA GLY A 626 15.89 -11.84 6.01
C GLY A 626 16.02 -10.44 5.43
N LEU A 627 15.10 -10.07 4.53
CA LEU A 627 15.04 -8.73 3.96
C LEU A 627 14.46 -7.76 5.01
N VAL A 628 15.30 -6.84 5.50
CA VAL A 628 14.87 -5.74 6.38
C VAL A 628 13.85 -4.88 5.63
N ARG A 629 12.65 -4.77 6.19
CA ARG A 629 11.57 -3.91 5.70
C ARG A 629 11.07 -3.00 6.82
N THR A 630 10.83 -1.73 6.52
CA THR A 630 10.30 -0.75 7.49
C THR A 630 8.84 -0.41 7.18
N PRO A 631 8.07 0.13 8.15
CA PRO A 631 6.72 0.67 7.89
C PRO A 631 6.68 1.83 6.87
N TYR A 632 7.84 2.39 6.54
CA TYR A 632 8.02 3.53 5.63
C TYR A 632 8.33 3.09 4.19
N ASP A 633 8.49 1.78 3.96
CA ASP A 633 8.71 1.21 2.64
C ASP A 633 7.41 1.24 1.80
N VAL A 634 7.55 1.23 0.47
CA VAL A 634 6.44 1.00 -0.46
C VAL A 634 6.18 -0.49 -0.68
N ASP A 635 4.95 -0.83 -1.05
CA ASP A 635 4.50 -2.21 -1.19
C ASP A 635 5.30 -2.98 -2.26
N PRO A 636 5.53 -4.30 -2.09
CA PRO A 636 6.38 -5.10 -2.99
C PRO A 636 5.98 -5.00 -4.47
N GLU A 637 4.67 -4.91 -4.76
CA GLU A 637 4.15 -4.78 -6.13
C GLU A 637 4.58 -3.46 -6.79
N GLN A 638 4.66 -2.37 -6.02
CA GLN A 638 5.07 -1.05 -6.51
C GLN A 638 6.59 -0.91 -6.60
N GLN A 639 7.35 -1.63 -5.76
CA GLN A 639 8.82 -1.58 -5.73
C GLN A 639 9.43 -1.80 -7.12
N ALA A 640 8.93 -2.78 -7.89
CA ALA A 640 9.43 -3.06 -9.24
C ALA A 640 9.27 -1.86 -10.20
N THR A 641 8.14 -1.14 -10.13
CA THR A 641 7.89 0.03 -10.99
C THR A 641 8.68 1.27 -10.58
N LEU A 642 8.86 1.48 -9.27
CA LEU A 642 9.48 2.68 -8.72
C LEU A 642 11.02 2.59 -8.63
N LYS A 643 11.59 1.37 -8.66
CA LYS A 643 13.04 1.12 -8.47
C LYS A 643 13.94 2.02 -9.29
N LYS A 644 13.65 2.21 -10.58
CA LYS A 644 14.49 3.04 -11.47
C LYS A 644 14.41 4.52 -11.14
N TRP A 645 13.28 5.03 -10.68
CA TRP A 645 13.13 6.40 -10.22
C TRP A 645 13.86 6.59 -8.87
N ALA A 646 13.55 5.73 -7.89
CA ALA A 646 14.11 5.79 -6.54
C ALA A 646 15.65 5.73 -6.55
N LEU A 647 16.24 4.80 -7.33
CA LEU A 647 17.68 4.63 -7.47
C LEU A 647 18.34 5.60 -8.49
N ARG A 648 17.59 6.52 -9.12
CA ARG A 648 18.07 7.43 -10.19
C ARG A 648 18.81 6.70 -11.34
N LEU A 649 18.25 5.56 -11.75
CA LEU A 649 18.71 4.77 -12.89
C LEU A 649 18.13 5.32 -14.20
N PRO A 650 18.78 5.07 -15.36
CA PRO A 650 18.25 5.50 -16.65
C PRO A 650 16.90 4.84 -16.94
N GLN A 651 15.92 5.65 -17.32
CA GLN A 651 14.63 5.18 -17.80
C GLN A 651 14.54 5.42 -19.31
N THR A 652 14.19 4.36 -20.05
CA THR A 652 13.97 4.42 -21.51
C THR A 652 12.52 4.76 -21.87
N HIS A 653 11.61 4.67 -20.91
CA HIS A 653 10.17 4.89 -21.08
C HIS A 653 9.66 5.68 -19.87
N LEU A 654 9.61 7.00 -19.99
CA LEU A 654 8.93 7.86 -19.03
C LEU A 654 7.45 7.94 -19.41
N ARG A 655 6.55 7.65 -18.47
CA ARG A 655 5.11 7.84 -18.66
C ARG A 655 4.82 9.33 -18.47
N PHE A 656 4.49 10.03 -19.55
CA PHE A 656 4.04 11.42 -19.47
C PHE A 656 2.51 11.47 -19.34
N VAL A 657 2.03 12.44 -18.57
CA VAL A 657 0.62 12.86 -18.50
C VAL A 657 0.51 14.22 -19.17
N ILE A 658 -0.66 14.50 -19.77
CA ILE A 658 -0.94 15.82 -20.32
C ILE A 658 -1.38 16.71 -19.15
N GLY A 659 -0.65 17.78 -18.91
CA GLY A 659 -0.89 18.77 -17.87
C GLY A 659 -2.07 19.69 -18.18
N PRO A 660 -2.47 20.53 -17.20
CA PRO A 660 -3.63 21.42 -17.36
C PRO A 660 -3.47 22.48 -18.46
N GLU A 661 -2.24 22.76 -18.91
CA GLU A 661 -1.96 23.67 -20.05
C GLU A 661 -1.69 22.92 -21.37
N GLY A 662 -1.86 21.58 -21.39
CA GLY A 662 -1.59 20.74 -22.57
C GLY A 662 -0.13 20.30 -22.72
N ASP A 663 0.71 20.59 -21.74
CA ASP A 663 2.12 20.24 -21.67
C ASP A 663 2.35 18.78 -21.25
N LEU A 664 3.50 18.19 -21.60
CA LEU A 664 3.84 16.82 -21.21
C LEU A 664 4.57 16.82 -19.86
N ILE A 665 3.82 16.60 -18.79
CA ILE A 665 4.31 16.51 -17.42
C ILE A 665 4.70 15.06 -17.11
N ALA A 666 5.90 14.83 -16.57
CA ALA A 666 6.22 13.56 -15.94
C ALA A 666 5.61 13.55 -14.52
N PRO A 667 4.81 12.54 -14.12
CA PRO A 667 4.17 12.52 -12.81
C PRO A 667 5.22 12.47 -11.70
N ASP A 668 5.03 13.28 -10.67
CA ASP A 668 5.92 13.27 -9.50
C ASP A 668 5.57 12.08 -8.60
N HIS A 669 6.44 11.08 -8.60
CA HIS A 669 6.28 9.88 -7.78
C HIS A 669 6.41 10.15 -6.27
N TYR A 670 7.01 11.26 -5.83
CA TYR A 670 7.23 11.49 -4.39
C TYR A 670 5.92 11.81 -3.62
N PRO A 671 5.07 12.76 -4.05
CA PRO A 671 3.75 12.98 -3.43
C PRO A 671 2.85 11.74 -3.44
N GLU A 672 2.85 10.99 -4.55
CA GLU A 672 1.96 9.84 -4.76
C GLU A 672 2.29 8.65 -3.85
N HIS A 673 3.58 8.31 -3.69
CA HIS A 673 3.98 7.07 -3.00
C HIS A 673 4.70 7.27 -1.66
N PHE A 674 5.28 8.46 -1.40
CA PHE A 674 6.24 8.65 -0.31
C PHE A 674 5.88 9.75 0.71
N ALA A 675 4.97 10.68 0.38
CA ALA A 675 4.61 11.77 1.28
C ALA A 675 3.90 11.29 2.57
N GLU A 676 3.04 10.27 2.48
CA GLU A 676 2.43 9.61 3.65
C GLU A 676 3.49 8.88 4.49
N LYS A 677 4.33 8.06 3.84
CA LYS A 677 5.40 7.28 4.49
C LYS A 677 6.39 8.18 5.24
N PHE A 678 6.73 9.33 4.65
CA PHE A 678 7.56 10.34 5.31
C PHE A 678 6.86 10.98 6.53
N ARG A 679 5.57 11.32 6.42
CA ARG A 679 4.80 11.84 7.57
C ARG A 679 4.68 10.82 8.69
N HIS A 680 4.49 9.54 8.36
CA HIS A 680 4.54 8.44 9.33
C HIS A 680 5.91 8.39 10.03
N LEU A 681 7.01 8.36 9.29
CA LEU A 681 8.38 8.37 9.84
C LEU A 681 8.63 9.55 10.79
N VAL A 682 8.24 10.78 10.39
CA VAL A 682 8.36 11.96 11.25
C VAL A 682 7.53 11.81 12.54
N SER A 683 6.32 11.27 12.46
CA SER A 683 5.47 11.05 13.64
C SER A 683 6.04 9.98 14.59
N SER A 684 6.59 8.89 14.05
CA SER A 684 7.21 7.81 14.81
C SER A 684 8.49 8.27 15.50
N ALA A 685 9.36 9.00 14.80
CA ALA A 685 10.57 9.57 15.37
C ALA A 685 10.29 10.56 16.51
N LYS A 686 9.27 11.42 16.35
CA LYS A 686 8.85 12.35 17.41
C LYS A 686 8.29 11.61 18.62
N ARG A 687 7.46 10.57 18.41
CA ARG A 687 6.91 9.73 19.49
C ARG A 687 8.00 8.95 20.22
N PHE A 688 8.96 8.37 19.48
CA PHE A 688 10.09 7.64 20.03
C PHE A 688 10.91 8.53 20.96
N TYR A 689 11.41 9.67 20.49
CA TYR A 689 12.22 10.58 21.32
C TYR A 689 11.43 11.23 22.47
N ALA A 690 10.11 11.43 22.34
CA ALA A 690 9.27 11.92 23.44
C ALA A 690 9.11 10.88 24.58
N ASN A 691 9.11 9.59 24.23
CA ASN A 691 8.95 8.48 25.18
C ASN A 691 10.30 7.82 25.56
N LEU A 692 11.43 8.32 25.05
CA LEU A 692 12.75 7.73 25.26
C LEU A 692 13.27 8.05 26.66
N HIS A 693 13.32 7.04 27.53
CA HIS A 693 13.89 7.19 28.86
C HIS A 693 15.39 6.90 28.84
N TRP A 694 16.20 7.86 29.30
CA TRP A 694 17.67 7.76 29.28
C TRP A 694 18.23 6.60 30.10
N ASN A 695 17.50 6.12 31.10
CA ASN A 695 17.85 4.98 31.94
C ASN A 695 17.55 3.60 31.31
N THR A 696 16.83 3.55 30.18
CA THR A 696 16.60 2.31 29.41
C THR A 696 17.56 2.14 28.23
N LEU A 697 18.49 3.09 28.03
CA LEU A 697 19.52 2.99 26.99
C LEU A 697 20.57 1.91 27.36
N PRO A 698 21.20 1.25 26.36
CA PRO A 698 22.32 0.34 26.60
C PRO A 698 23.45 0.97 27.42
N PRO A 699 24.15 0.19 28.27
CA PRO A 699 25.29 0.68 29.03
C PRO A 699 26.41 1.11 28.09
N ARG A 700 27.02 2.28 28.36
CA ARG A 700 28.11 2.82 27.56
C ARG A 700 29.37 1.94 27.63
N PRO A 701 29.98 1.56 26.50
CA PRO A 701 31.22 0.80 26.49
C PRO A 701 32.39 1.62 27.04
N ALA A 702 33.40 0.93 27.58
CA ALA A 702 34.64 1.58 28.00
C ALA A 702 35.43 2.03 26.76
N LEU A 703 35.89 3.29 26.76
CA LEU A 703 36.69 3.80 25.65
C LEU A 703 38.08 3.14 25.61
N PRO A 704 38.62 2.80 24.44
CA PRO A 704 39.97 2.26 24.29
C PRO A 704 41.01 3.29 24.73
N ALA A 705 42.07 2.84 25.39
CA ALA A 705 43.21 3.69 25.71
C ALA A 705 43.92 4.13 24.42
N ILE A 706 44.24 5.42 24.33
CA ILE A 706 44.89 6.03 23.15
C ILE A 706 46.30 6.47 23.53
N GLU A 707 47.29 5.90 22.84
CA GLU A 707 48.68 6.30 22.89
C GLU A 707 49.07 7.03 21.58
N PRO A 708 50.12 7.87 21.56
CA PRO A 708 50.59 8.51 20.32
C PRO A 708 50.99 7.53 19.20
N SER A 709 51.27 6.27 19.56
CA SER A 709 51.63 5.17 18.66
C SER A 709 50.46 4.26 18.25
N THR A 710 49.21 4.55 18.65
CA THR A 710 48.05 3.73 18.30
C THR A 710 47.76 3.74 16.79
N THR A 711 47.94 2.59 16.12
CA THR A 711 47.57 2.43 14.71
C THR A 711 46.07 2.22 14.54
N ILE A 712 45.57 2.42 13.31
CA ILE A 712 44.16 2.22 12.97
C ILE A 712 43.72 0.77 13.22
N GLU A 713 44.56 -0.22 12.89
CA GLU A 713 44.25 -1.63 13.09
C GLU A 713 44.18 -2.02 14.57
N ALA A 714 45.12 -1.50 15.37
CA ALA A 714 45.13 -1.69 16.82
C ALA A 714 43.89 -1.04 17.46
N PHE A 715 43.53 0.17 17.02
CA PHE A 715 42.32 0.85 17.43
C PHE A 715 41.05 0.06 17.09
N ILE A 716 40.85 -0.33 15.82
CA ILE A 716 39.65 -1.08 15.39
C ILE A 716 39.50 -2.37 16.20
N SER A 717 40.59 -3.12 16.36
CA SER A 717 40.61 -4.37 17.12
C SER A 717 40.19 -4.14 18.57
N ARG A 718 40.75 -3.12 19.25
CA ARG A 718 40.46 -2.83 20.65
C ARG A 718 39.08 -2.21 20.87
N ALA A 719 38.63 -1.33 19.97
CA ALA A 719 37.30 -0.72 20.04
C ALA A 719 36.20 -1.77 19.94
N LEU A 720 36.30 -2.70 18.98
CA LEU A 720 35.36 -3.80 18.81
C LEU A 720 35.55 -4.93 19.83
N GLU A 721 36.67 -5.01 20.55
CA GLU A 721 36.80 -5.88 21.73
C GLU A 721 35.97 -5.34 22.91
N LEU A 722 35.91 -4.02 23.07
CA LEU A 722 35.24 -3.32 24.18
C LEU A 722 33.77 -2.96 23.92
N SER A 723 33.31 -3.06 22.66
CA SER A 723 32.00 -2.59 22.20
C SER A 723 31.36 -3.55 21.19
N PRO A 724 30.02 -3.73 21.19
CA PRO A 724 29.32 -4.48 20.14
C PRO A 724 29.42 -3.81 18.76
N GLY A 725 29.74 -2.51 18.70
CA GLY A 725 29.92 -1.82 17.43
C GLY A 725 30.55 -0.43 17.48
N LEU A 726 30.79 0.11 16.29
CA LEU A 726 31.46 1.39 16.06
C LEU A 726 30.64 2.25 15.09
N VAL A 727 30.33 3.49 15.47
CA VAL A 727 29.64 4.46 14.63
C VAL A 727 30.67 5.47 14.11
N ILE A 728 30.80 5.61 12.79
CA ILE A 728 31.83 6.40 12.12
C ILE A 728 31.20 7.56 11.35
N ALA A 729 31.80 8.75 11.47
CA ALA A 729 31.44 9.91 10.66
C ALA A 729 31.75 9.74 9.17
N GLU A 730 30.75 9.98 8.32
CA GLU A 730 31.01 10.29 6.92
C GLU A 730 31.73 11.65 6.80
N THR A 731 32.85 11.66 6.07
CA THR A 731 33.65 12.88 5.86
C THR A 731 33.14 13.70 4.68
N PRO A 732 33.36 15.03 4.66
CA PRO A 732 33.08 15.85 3.49
C PRO A 732 33.73 15.28 2.23
N GLY A 733 33.00 15.23 1.11
CA GLY A 733 33.49 14.61 -0.12
C GLY A 733 33.53 13.09 -0.12
N ARG A 734 33.32 12.44 1.05
CA ARG A 734 33.07 11.00 1.26
C ARG A 734 34.25 10.09 0.98
N ILE A 735 35.47 10.64 0.84
CA ILE A 735 36.65 9.89 0.39
C ILE A 735 37.40 9.27 1.57
N THR A 736 37.69 10.06 2.61
CA THR A 736 38.55 9.62 3.74
C THR A 736 37.86 8.58 4.61
N SER A 737 36.56 8.76 4.85
CA SER A 737 35.68 7.79 5.52
C SER A 737 35.54 6.46 4.74
N MET A 738 35.29 6.53 3.43
CA MET A 738 35.28 5.33 2.58
C MET A 738 36.65 4.64 2.52
N ARG A 739 37.74 5.41 2.45
CA ARG A 739 39.12 4.89 2.50
C ARG A 739 39.37 4.11 3.79
N LEU A 740 39.01 4.67 4.94
CA LEU A 740 39.15 3.99 6.25
C LEU A 740 38.45 2.63 6.25
N LEU A 741 37.21 2.57 5.74
CA LEU A 741 36.45 1.33 5.68
C LEU A 741 37.02 0.33 4.67
N ILE A 742 37.38 0.77 3.46
CA ILE A 742 37.89 -0.09 2.38
C ILE A 742 39.27 -0.64 2.72
N GLU A 743 40.23 0.21 3.11
CA GLU A 743 41.62 -0.19 3.36
C GLU A 743 41.74 -1.08 4.61
N HIS A 744 40.87 -0.91 5.62
CA HIS A 744 40.90 -1.69 6.86
C HIS A 744 39.74 -2.70 7.02
N MET A 745 38.95 -2.97 5.97
CA MET A 745 37.91 -4.02 5.97
C MET A 745 38.42 -5.39 6.46
N PRO A 746 39.62 -5.88 6.08
CA PRO A 746 40.16 -7.13 6.61
C PRO A 746 40.36 -7.12 8.13
N THR A 747 40.54 -5.94 8.74
CA THR A 747 40.69 -5.79 10.18
C THR A 747 39.33 -5.70 10.88
N PHE A 748 38.36 -4.99 10.29
CA PHE A 748 36.97 -5.01 10.77
C PHE A 748 36.39 -6.43 10.80
N ALA A 749 36.57 -7.21 9.72
CA ALA A 749 36.13 -8.60 9.64
C ALA A 749 36.81 -9.48 10.69
N ARG A 750 38.15 -9.41 10.82
CA ARG A 750 38.91 -10.17 11.84
C ARG A 750 38.54 -9.78 13.28
N ALA A 751 38.13 -8.54 13.53
CA ALA A 751 37.64 -8.08 14.83
C ALA A 751 36.21 -8.57 15.17
N GLY A 752 35.54 -9.27 14.23
CA GLY A 752 34.21 -9.87 14.39
C GLY A 752 33.05 -9.08 13.77
N THR A 753 33.34 -8.07 12.95
CA THR A 753 32.29 -7.32 12.22
C THR A 753 31.65 -8.23 11.18
N ARG A 754 30.32 -8.42 11.25
CA ARG A 754 29.54 -9.14 10.24
C ARG A 754 28.59 -8.24 9.46
N THR A 755 28.21 -7.09 10.00
CA THR A 755 27.32 -6.13 9.32
C THR A 755 27.93 -4.72 9.26
N LEU A 756 27.86 -4.11 8.09
CA LEU A 756 28.20 -2.72 7.83
C LEU A 756 26.93 -1.97 7.40
N TYR A 757 26.48 -1.06 8.26
CA TYR A 757 25.34 -0.19 8.04
C TYR A 757 25.79 1.08 7.31
N VAL A 758 25.23 1.38 6.13
CA VAL A 758 25.76 2.45 5.23
C VAL A 758 24.69 3.48 4.86
N HIS A 759 24.91 4.72 5.28
CA HIS A 759 24.11 5.89 4.91
C HIS A 759 24.06 6.10 3.39
N ARG A 760 22.98 6.72 2.90
CA ARG A 760 22.65 7.02 1.48
C ARG A 760 22.33 5.82 0.61
N LEU A 761 22.49 4.60 1.10
CA LEU A 761 21.92 3.39 0.48
C LEU A 761 20.43 3.27 0.86
N LEU A 762 19.57 3.05 -0.15
CA LEU A 762 18.11 2.98 0.03
C LEU A 762 17.66 1.55 0.36
N SER A 763 17.31 1.28 1.62
CA SER A 763 16.92 -0.05 2.10
C SER A 763 15.70 -0.62 1.35
N ASP A 764 14.73 0.25 1.10
CA ASP A 764 13.47 -0.05 0.40
C ASP A 764 13.64 -0.45 -1.08
N PHE A 765 14.79 -0.21 -1.72
CA PHE A 765 15.01 -0.52 -3.15
C PHE A 765 16.33 -1.21 -3.49
N ALA A 766 17.36 -1.09 -2.65
CA ALA A 766 18.69 -1.66 -2.88
C ALA A 766 18.98 -2.88 -2.02
N GLN A 767 18.30 -3.08 -0.87
CA GLN A 767 18.71 -4.13 0.07
C GLN A 767 18.54 -5.56 -0.48
N LEU A 768 17.52 -5.80 -1.32
CA LEU A 768 17.35 -7.09 -1.98
C LEU A 768 18.55 -7.42 -2.88
N ASP A 769 18.98 -6.48 -3.71
CA ASP A 769 20.13 -6.64 -4.60
C ASP A 769 21.44 -6.75 -3.82
N LEU A 770 21.58 -6.02 -2.69
CA LEU A 770 22.75 -6.10 -1.79
C LEU A 770 22.85 -7.47 -1.13
N ASN A 771 21.74 -8.02 -0.61
CA ASN A 771 21.69 -9.37 -0.05
C ASN A 771 21.98 -10.43 -1.12
N GLN A 772 21.43 -10.28 -2.34
CA GLN A 772 21.74 -11.16 -3.47
C GLN A 772 23.23 -11.12 -3.84
N TYR A 773 23.82 -9.92 -3.92
CA TYR A 773 25.25 -9.78 -4.20
C TYR A 773 26.12 -10.42 -3.11
N PHE A 774 25.78 -10.20 -1.84
CA PHE A 774 26.49 -10.79 -0.70
C PHE A 774 26.52 -12.31 -0.77
N HIS A 775 25.38 -12.95 -1.06
CA HIS A 775 25.28 -14.41 -1.18
C HIS A 775 25.93 -14.99 -2.45
N THR A 776 25.83 -14.31 -3.59
CA THR A 776 26.19 -14.89 -4.89
C THR A 776 27.55 -14.44 -5.43
N GLY A 777 28.12 -13.34 -4.92
CA GLY A 777 29.26 -12.65 -5.51
C GLY A 777 28.98 -12.03 -6.90
N SER A 778 27.75 -12.15 -7.42
CA SER A 778 27.34 -11.65 -8.73
C SER A 778 26.53 -10.37 -8.57
N MET A 779 27.06 -9.23 -9.01
CA MET A 779 26.43 -7.94 -8.76
C MET A 779 25.32 -7.67 -9.79
N PRO A 780 24.06 -7.42 -9.37
CA PRO A 780 23.00 -7.02 -10.28
C PRO A 780 23.34 -5.70 -11.00
N ARG A 781 23.07 -5.64 -12.30
CA ARG A 781 23.40 -4.47 -13.15
C ARG A 781 22.80 -3.16 -12.64
N ASP A 782 21.57 -3.18 -12.12
CA ASP A 782 20.91 -2.01 -11.57
C ASP A 782 21.59 -1.54 -10.26
N LEU A 783 22.06 -2.47 -9.42
CA LEU A 783 22.86 -2.16 -8.23
C LEU A 783 24.23 -1.56 -8.61
N GLU A 784 24.95 -2.16 -9.56
CA GLU A 784 26.24 -1.62 -10.04
C GLU A 784 26.08 -0.20 -10.61
N MET A 785 25.04 0.04 -11.42
CA MET A 785 24.73 1.37 -11.95
C MET A 785 24.33 2.37 -10.86
N TYR A 786 23.70 1.93 -9.78
CA TYR A 786 23.34 2.78 -8.64
C TYR A 786 24.58 3.16 -7.82
N LEU A 787 25.37 2.16 -7.38
CA LEU A 787 26.58 2.36 -6.58
C LEU A 787 27.62 3.22 -7.30
N SER A 788 27.90 2.94 -8.58
CA SER A 788 28.86 3.70 -9.41
C SER A 788 28.49 5.18 -9.64
N ARG A 789 27.26 5.60 -9.31
CA ARG A 789 26.78 6.99 -9.44
C ARG A 789 26.85 7.79 -8.15
N MET A 790 27.02 7.15 -6.99
CA MET A 790 27.05 7.83 -5.69
C MET A 790 28.43 8.34 -5.29
N GLY A 791 29.49 7.70 -5.82
CA GLY A 791 30.88 7.97 -5.45
C GLY A 791 31.33 9.41 -5.62
N GLY A 792 31.96 9.95 -4.56
CA GLY A 792 32.54 11.30 -4.53
C GLY A 792 34.01 11.38 -4.98
N ASP A 793 34.68 10.23 -5.16
CA ASP A 793 36.07 10.09 -5.58
C ASP A 793 36.26 10.21 -7.11
N PRO A 794 37.05 11.18 -7.62
CA PRO A 794 37.38 11.28 -9.03
C PRO A 794 38.12 10.07 -9.62
N LEU A 795 38.89 9.35 -8.79
CA LEU A 795 39.68 8.20 -9.20
C LEU A 795 38.92 6.87 -9.11
N GLY A 796 37.71 6.87 -8.52
CA GLY A 796 36.89 5.67 -8.38
C GLY A 796 37.46 4.60 -7.44
N ARG A 797 38.42 4.93 -6.59
CA ARG A 797 39.05 4.02 -5.60
C ARG A 797 38.26 3.92 -4.31
N PHE A 798 37.68 5.04 -3.86
CA PHE A 798 37.00 5.14 -2.57
C PHE A 798 35.54 5.60 -2.75
N ASN A 799 34.64 4.64 -2.92
CA ASN A 799 33.22 4.87 -3.16
C ASN A 799 32.38 3.67 -2.71
N GLU A 800 31.06 3.79 -2.80
CA GLU A 800 30.09 2.79 -2.37
C GLU A 800 30.18 1.47 -3.16
N LEU A 801 30.57 1.51 -4.44
CA LEU A 801 30.74 0.30 -5.25
C LEU A 801 31.92 -0.53 -4.76
N GLU A 802 33.08 0.10 -4.55
CA GLU A 802 34.26 -0.58 -4.03
C GLU A 802 34.08 -0.98 -2.56
N LEU A 803 33.39 -0.16 -1.74
CA LEU A 803 33.03 -0.53 -0.37
C LEU A 803 32.19 -1.82 -0.32
N VAL A 804 31.15 -1.91 -1.16
CA VAL A 804 30.27 -3.09 -1.22
C VAL A 804 31.03 -4.31 -1.71
N LYS A 805 31.91 -4.18 -2.72
CA LYS A 805 32.78 -5.27 -3.19
C LYS A 805 33.74 -5.76 -2.10
N THR A 806 34.47 -4.86 -1.46
CA THR A 806 35.45 -5.21 -0.42
C THR A 806 34.77 -5.79 0.82
N ALA A 807 33.58 -5.30 1.20
CA ALA A 807 32.78 -5.89 2.27
C ALA A 807 32.39 -7.35 1.94
N GLN A 808 31.87 -7.60 0.73
CA GLN A 808 31.52 -8.95 0.27
C GLN A 808 32.73 -9.90 0.24
N GLN A 809 33.88 -9.44 -0.25
CA GLN A 809 35.14 -10.21 -0.27
C GLN A 809 35.62 -10.64 1.13
N HIS A 810 35.26 -9.89 2.18
CA HIS A 810 35.62 -10.19 3.56
C HIS A 810 34.46 -10.74 4.41
N GLY A 811 33.35 -11.15 3.78
CA GLY A 811 32.20 -11.75 4.48
C GLY A 811 31.42 -10.76 5.35
N VAL A 812 31.57 -9.45 5.12
CA VAL A 812 30.80 -8.40 5.79
C VAL A 812 29.58 -8.02 4.95
N ARG A 813 28.39 -8.22 5.51
CA ARG A 813 27.12 -7.88 4.85
C ARG A 813 26.88 -6.38 4.92
N VAL A 814 26.51 -5.77 3.80
CA VAL A 814 26.11 -4.35 3.76
C VAL A 814 24.61 -4.23 3.96
N GLN A 815 24.21 -3.45 4.97
CA GLN A 815 22.82 -3.08 5.23
C GLN A 815 22.63 -1.59 4.98
N ALA A 816 21.67 -1.26 4.13
CA ALA A 816 21.25 0.09 3.81
C ALA A 816 20.43 0.70 4.96
N ILE A 817 20.63 1.99 5.27
CA ILE A 817 20.00 2.66 6.42
C ILE A 817 19.22 3.95 6.09
N ASP A 818 19.10 4.31 4.81
CA ASP A 818 18.14 5.32 4.35
C ASP A 818 16.93 4.65 3.69
N CYS A 819 15.84 5.41 3.53
CA CYS A 819 14.70 5.04 2.70
C CYS A 819 14.37 6.18 1.72
N THR A 820 13.67 5.86 0.63
CA THR A 820 13.30 6.84 -0.41
C THR A 820 12.45 7.98 0.16
N ALA A 821 11.57 7.69 1.12
CA ALA A 821 10.72 8.68 1.77
C ALA A 821 11.51 9.82 2.44
N LEU A 822 12.64 9.51 3.06
CA LEU A 822 13.55 10.51 3.63
C LEU A 822 14.52 11.08 2.57
N TYR A 823 15.16 10.20 1.79
CA TYR A 823 16.29 10.58 0.95
C TYR A 823 15.92 11.34 -0.33
N ARG A 824 14.73 11.09 -0.89
CA ARG A 824 14.23 11.75 -2.11
C ARG A 824 13.28 12.92 -1.85
N ARG A 825 13.11 13.36 -0.60
CA ARG A 825 12.23 14.51 -0.28
C ARG A 825 12.67 15.79 -1.02
N PRO A 826 11.76 16.53 -1.69
CA PRO A 826 12.09 17.78 -2.38
C PRO A 826 12.55 18.93 -1.47
N LEU A 827 12.05 18.95 -0.23
CA LEU A 827 12.39 19.95 0.80
C LEU A 827 13.24 19.32 1.91
N THR A 828 14.16 20.09 2.48
CA THR A 828 14.93 19.69 3.68
C THR A 828 14.07 19.86 4.94
N LEU A 829 14.36 19.11 6.00
CA LEU A 829 13.84 19.38 7.34
C LEU A 829 14.72 20.44 8.04
N PRO A 830 14.19 21.16 9.05
CA PRO A 830 15.02 21.83 10.05
C PRO A 830 15.98 20.82 10.69
N GLN A 831 17.23 21.21 10.98
CA GLN A 831 18.25 20.24 11.40
C GLN A 831 17.90 19.38 12.64
N PRO A 832 17.28 19.91 13.72
CA PRO A 832 16.89 19.06 14.86
C PRO A 832 15.87 17.98 14.48
N GLU A 833 14.93 18.30 13.57
CA GLU A 833 13.96 17.33 13.06
C GLU A 833 14.63 16.30 12.13
N GLN A 834 15.58 16.73 11.30
CA GLN A 834 16.36 15.82 10.44
C GLN A 834 17.14 14.80 11.27
N GLN A 835 17.76 15.23 12.38
CA GLN A 835 18.55 14.39 13.28
C GLN A 835 17.69 13.30 13.94
N ILE A 836 16.56 13.66 14.57
CA ILE A 836 15.69 12.64 15.21
C ILE A 836 15.11 11.66 14.19
N VAL A 837 14.77 12.12 12.98
CA VAL A 837 14.22 11.29 11.92
C VAL A 837 15.26 10.30 11.37
N ALA A 838 16.50 10.75 11.17
CA ALA A 838 17.58 9.89 10.71
C ALA A 838 17.96 8.85 11.78
N ASN A 839 18.17 9.27 13.03
CA ASN A 839 18.51 8.36 14.12
C ASN A 839 17.42 7.31 14.35
N HIS A 840 16.14 7.72 14.34
CA HIS A 840 15.00 6.81 14.48
C HIS A 840 14.94 5.77 13.35
N LEU A 841 15.09 6.19 12.09
CA LEU A 841 15.09 5.28 10.95
C LEU A 841 16.22 4.24 11.04
N ILE A 842 17.42 4.69 11.39
CA ILE A 842 18.60 3.80 11.50
C ILE A 842 18.41 2.82 12.67
N HIS A 843 17.87 3.28 13.80
CA HIS A 843 17.54 2.44 14.96
C HIS A 843 16.47 1.38 14.61
N ASP A 844 15.35 1.76 13.99
CA ASP A 844 14.32 0.83 13.50
C ASP A 844 14.96 -0.25 12.60
N ILE A 845 15.81 0.15 11.65
CA ILE A 845 16.50 -0.76 10.73
C ILE A 845 17.44 -1.71 11.49
N MET A 846 18.24 -1.22 12.43
CA MET A 846 19.16 -2.05 13.22
C MET A 846 18.44 -3.03 14.15
N LEU A 847 17.31 -2.63 14.75
CA LEU A 847 16.45 -3.52 15.55
C LEU A 847 15.83 -4.64 14.70
N ILE A 848 15.22 -4.28 13.56
CA ILE A 848 14.58 -5.25 12.67
C ILE A 848 15.62 -6.22 12.09
N ASP A 849 16.78 -5.71 11.69
CA ASP A 849 17.88 -6.53 11.17
C ASP A 849 18.41 -7.53 12.21
N ARG A 850 18.65 -7.08 13.45
CA ARG A 850 19.06 -7.94 14.58
C ARG A 850 18.01 -9.00 14.95
N SER A 851 16.73 -8.76 14.66
CA SER A 851 15.65 -9.72 14.92
C SER A 851 15.54 -10.85 13.88
N MET A 852 16.12 -10.66 12.68
CA MET A 852 15.99 -11.61 11.56
C MET A 852 17.33 -12.19 11.08
N ASN A 853 18.44 -11.48 11.31
CA ASN A 853 19.75 -11.80 10.77
C ASN A 853 20.80 -11.87 11.89
N ASP A 854 21.81 -12.72 11.72
CA ASP A 854 23.03 -12.63 12.52
C ASP A 854 23.82 -11.38 12.13
N THR A 855 23.63 -10.30 12.88
CA THR A 855 24.32 -9.04 12.63
C THR A 855 25.80 -9.07 13.02
N GLY A 856 26.23 -10.03 13.86
CA GLY A 856 27.52 -10.05 14.54
C GLY A 856 27.82 -8.74 15.28
N LYS A 857 29.11 -8.38 15.37
CA LYS A 857 29.48 -6.99 15.64
C LYS A 857 29.21 -6.15 14.40
N TRP A 858 28.97 -4.86 14.62
CA TRP A 858 28.53 -3.97 13.56
C TRP A 858 29.35 -2.69 13.46
N VAL A 859 29.36 -2.11 12.27
CA VAL A 859 29.89 -0.76 12.02
C VAL A 859 28.80 0.05 11.33
N VAL A 860 28.61 1.31 11.71
CA VAL A 860 27.68 2.25 11.05
C VAL A 860 28.49 3.39 10.43
N LEU A 861 28.23 3.73 9.17
CA LEU A 861 28.69 4.96 8.54
C LEU A 861 27.50 5.92 8.40
N THR A 862 27.55 7.09 9.05
CA THR A 862 26.44 8.07 9.11
C THR A 862 26.93 9.52 9.13
N ASP A 863 26.02 10.49 8.92
CA ASP A 863 26.26 11.92 9.15
C ASP A 863 26.78 12.20 10.58
N THR A 864 27.72 13.15 10.72
CA THR A 864 28.38 13.50 11.99
C THR A 864 27.43 13.76 13.17
N GLY A 865 26.32 14.47 12.93
CA GLY A 865 25.35 14.83 13.97
C GLY A 865 24.50 13.67 14.52
N ASN A 866 24.64 12.46 13.96
CA ASN A 866 23.88 11.27 14.33
C ASN A 866 24.66 10.30 15.24
N ILE A 867 25.98 10.50 15.37
CA ILE A 867 26.90 9.49 15.94
C ILE A 867 26.70 9.35 17.45
N ASN A 868 26.82 10.46 18.17
CA ASN A 868 26.71 10.57 19.61
C ASN A 868 25.65 11.61 19.99
N THR A 869 25.45 11.78 21.29
CA THR A 869 24.45 12.67 21.86
C THR A 869 24.67 14.09 21.40
N PHE A 870 23.66 14.66 20.75
CA PHE A 870 23.74 15.98 20.17
C PHE A 870 22.41 16.71 20.33
N ARG A 871 22.47 18.00 20.69
CA ARG A 871 21.27 18.82 21.03
C ARG A 871 20.38 18.22 22.13
N GLY A 872 20.96 17.45 23.05
CA GLY A 872 20.22 16.77 24.13
C GLY A 872 19.43 15.55 23.65
N LEU A 873 19.74 15.00 22.48
CA LEU A 873 19.11 13.82 21.91
C LEU A 873 20.16 12.70 21.77
N PRO A 874 19.91 11.49 22.30
CA PRO A 874 20.80 10.33 22.10
C PRO A 874 21.08 10.05 20.62
N GLY A 875 22.36 9.86 20.29
CA GLY A 875 22.83 9.41 18.98
C GLY A 875 22.93 7.89 18.91
N LEU A 876 23.31 7.36 17.74
CA LEU A 876 23.34 5.92 17.49
C LEU A 876 24.29 5.16 18.43
N ALA A 877 25.40 5.75 18.84
CA ALA A 877 26.30 5.15 19.81
C ALA A 877 25.61 4.96 21.19
N GLU A 878 24.70 5.86 21.59
CA GLU A 878 23.94 5.69 22.83
C GLU A 878 22.74 4.78 22.66
N LEU A 879 22.04 4.85 21.52
CA LEU A 879 20.87 3.99 21.22
C LEU A 879 21.26 2.51 21.09
N GLU A 880 22.45 2.22 20.54
CA GLU A 880 22.89 0.86 20.23
C GLU A 880 24.02 0.34 21.15
N GLY A 881 24.49 1.15 22.11
CA GLY A 881 25.60 0.80 23.01
C GLY A 881 26.97 0.72 22.32
N GLY A 882 27.18 1.53 21.28
CA GLY A 882 28.43 1.58 20.51
C GLY A 882 29.42 2.65 20.98
N ILE A 883 30.56 2.73 20.29
CA ILE A 883 31.54 3.83 20.39
C ILE A 883 31.39 4.72 19.15
N GLY A 884 31.42 6.04 19.31
CA GLY A 884 31.42 7.00 18.21
C GLY A 884 32.81 7.51 17.82
N LEU A 885 33.08 7.58 16.52
CA LEU A 885 34.33 8.02 15.93
C LEU A 885 34.10 9.12 14.89
N ARG A 886 34.51 10.35 15.21
CA ARG A 886 34.62 11.43 14.23
C ARG A 886 35.93 11.30 13.45
N ILE A 887 35.90 11.59 12.15
CA ILE A 887 37.10 11.70 11.32
C ILE A 887 37.33 13.17 10.97
N GLU A 888 38.57 13.62 11.05
CA GLU A 888 38.99 14.97 10.66
C GLU A 888 40.05 14.89 9.55
N GLU A 889 39.79 15.60 8.46
CA GLU A 889 40.63 15.60 7.28
C GLU A 889 41.73 16.67 7.42
N VAL A 890 42.96 16.20 7.66
CA VAL A 890 44.18 17.04 7.77
C VAL A 890 44.96 17.04 6.46
N ASP A 891 45.87 18.00 6.28
CA ASP A 891 46.70 18.06 5.07
C ASP A 891 47.80 16.99 5.06
N PRO A 892 48.22 16.49 3.87
CA PRO A 892 49.33 15.55 3.76
C PRO A 892 50.60 16.07 4.45
N GLY A 893 51.23 15.23 5.28
CA GLY A 893 52.36 15.57 6.14
C GLY A 893 52.01 15.98 7.57
N GLN A 894 50.72 16.11 7.93
CA GLN A 894 50.28 16.36 9.32
C GLN A 894 50.14 15.07 10.16
N GLY A 895 50.23 13.90 9.53
CA GLY A 895 50.19 12.59 10.18
C GLY A 895 48.77 12.05 10.42
N GLN A 896 48.72 10.92 11.11
CA GLN A 896 47.48 10.28 11.57
C GLN A 896 47.51 10.18 13.09
N ARG A 897 46.39 10.48 13.75
CA ARG A 897 46.34 10.49 15.22
C ARG A 897 44.93 10.22 15.75
N PHE A 898 44.86 9.43 16.81
CA PHE A 898 43.67 9.32 17.66
C PHE A 898 43.74 10.29 18.86
N SER A 899 42.58 10.79 19.29
CA SER A 899 42.39 11.52 20.55
C SER A 899 40.94 11.41 21.03
N ALA A 900 40.65 11.86 22.26
CA ALA A 900 39.28 12.24 22.60
C ALA A 900 38.82 13.40 21.69
N ASP A 901 37.53 13.49 21.38
CA ASP A 901 37.04 14.53 20.48
C ASP A 901 36.98 15.91 21.17
N PRO A 902 37.76 16.92 20.73
CA PRO A 902 37.62 18.30 21.23
C PRO A 902 36.27 18.93 20.85
N GLY A 903 35.54 18.32 19.92
CA GLY A 903 34.25 18.77 19.40
C GLY A 903 34.37 19.58 18.12
N ILE A 904 33.22 19.79 17.47
CA ILE A 904 33.09 20.59 16.25
C ILE A 904 31.78 21.40 16.25
N ASP A 905 31.89 22.64 15.83
CA ASP A 905 30.76 23.57 15.71
C ASP A 905 29.87 23.23 14.50
N ILE A 906 28.62 22.83 14.74
CA ILE A 906 27.63 22.53 13.72
C ILE A 906 26.55 23.64 13.71
N GLN A 907 26.32 24.23 12.55
CA GLN A 907 25.31 25.28 12.35
C GLN A 907 23.89 24.73 12.55
N ARG A 908 23.06 25.41 13.36
CA ARG A 908 21.64 25.06 13.58
C ARG A 908 20.75 25.38 12.36
N GLY A 909 21.23 26.26 11.47
CA GLY A 909 20.51 26.74 10.29
C GLY A 909 19.62 27.95 10.58
N PRO A 910 18.80 28.40 9.63
CA PRO A 910 17.93 29.57 9.81
C PRO A 910 16.83 29.29 10.84
N VAL A 911 16.87 29.99 11.97
CA VAL A 911 15.86 29.92 13.04
C VAL A 911 14.86 31.06 12.88
N ALA A 912 13.57 30.74 12.76
CA ALA A 912 12.51 31.74 12.73
C ALA A 912 12.47 32.51 14.07
N ASN A 913 12.46 33.85 14.00
CA ASN A 913 12.35 34.77 15.15
C ASN A 913 13.49 34.71 16.19
N ALA A 914 14.66 34.17 15.86
CA ALA A 914 15.84 34.31 16.74
C ALA A 914 16.38 35.76 16.72
N PRO A 915 16.77 36.33 17.88
CA PRO A 915 17.45 37.63 17.91
C PRO A 915 18.83 37.53 17.26
N GLU A 916 19.30 38.62 16.64
CA GLU A 916 20.57 38.68 15.88
C GLU A 916 21.83 38.31 16.69
N THR A 917 21.71 38.27 18.02
CA THR A 917 22.79 37.95 18.98
C THR A 917 22.73 36.53 19.54
N ALA A 918 21.76 35.69 19.15
CA ALA A 918 21.71 34.30 19.59
C ALA A 918 22.83 33.48 18.93
N GLU A 919 23.57 32.69 19.71
CA GLU A 919 24.55 31.74 19.18
C GLU A 919 23.81 30.66 18.36
N THR A 920 24.01 30.67 17.04
CA THR A 920 23.33 29.81 16.05
C THR A 920 24.03 28.47 15.81
N VAL A 921 24.96 28.12 16.70
CA VAL A 921 25.86 26.98 16.58
C VAL A 921 25.64 26.03 17.75
N ASP A 922 25.60 24.74 17.45
CA ASP A 922 25.61 23.66 18.44
C ASP A 922 26.94 22.92 18.32
N THR A 923 27.76 22.89 19.38
CA THR A 923 29.00 22.10 19.39
C THR A 923 28.67 20.61 19.57
N PHE A 924 29.11 19.79 18.62
CA PHE A 924 29.00 18.33 18.65
C PHE A 924 30.28 17.71 19.22
N HIS A 925 30.16 16.65 20.02
CA HIS A 925 31.28 15.84 20.49
C HIS A 925 31.01 14.36 20.20
N ALA A 926 31.92 13.70 19.48
CA ALA A 926 31.98 12.24 19.48
C ALA A 926 32.71 11.72 20.73
N ASP A 927 32.73 10.40 20.94
CA ASP A 927 33.64 9.83 21.95
C ASP A 927 35.11 10.11 21.56
N LEU A 928 35.45 9.84 20.30
CA LEU A 928 36.82 9.85 19.80
C LEU A 928 36.95 10.58 18.45
N LEU A 929 38.14 11.12 18.22
CA LEU A 929 38.57 11.76 16.98
C LEU A 929 39.72 10.99 16.35
N LEU A 930 39.63 10.73 15.04
CA LEU A 930 40.70 10.25 14.18
C LEU A 930 41.06 11.33 13.15
N GLN A 931 42.25 11.90 13.26
CA GLN A 931 42.84 12.78 12.25
C GLN A 931 43.47 11.93 11.14
N MET A 932 43.12 12.20 9.88
CA MET A 932 43.61 11.47 8.71
C MET A 932 44.00 12.41 7.56
N GLU A 933 45.15 12.15 6.95
CA GLU A 933 45.62 12.92 5.79
C GLU A 933 44.72 12.74 4.57
N ALA A 934 44.17 13.86 4.07
CA ALA A 934 43.28 13.92 2.92
C ALA A 934 43.87 14.87 1.86
N PRO A 935 44.37 14.36 0.71
CA PRO A 935 44.89 15.20 -0.35
C PRO A 935 43.77 16.04 -0.99
N PRO A 936 44.04 17.26 -1.47
CA PRO A 936 43.06 18.08 -2.19
C PRO A 936 42.47 17.36 -3.41
N VAL A 937 41.15 17.45 -3.60
CA VAL A 937 40.41 16.67 -4.60
C VAL A 937 39.81 17.56 -5.69
N THR A 938 40.37 17.49 -6.89
CA THR A 938 39.84 18.16 -8.08
C THR A 938 38.77 17.31 -8.75
N ARG A 939 37.58 17.88 -8.99
CA ARG A 939 36.43 17.21 -9.64
C ARG A 939 36.14 17.83 -10.99
N ASN A 940 35.74 16.99 -11.96
CA ASN A 940 35.16 17.48 -13.21
C ASN A 940 33.68 17.89 -13.00
N PRO A 941 33.06 18.66 -13.92
CA PRO A 941 31.69 19.17 -13.73
C PRO A 941 30.63 18.08 -13.49
N LEU A 942 30.79 16.89 -14.08
CA LEU A 942 29.89 15.75 -13.89
C LEU A 942 30.05 15.14 -12.49
N GLN A 943 31.28 15.01 -12.00
CA GLN A 943 31.57 14.56 -10.63
C GLN A 943 31.04 15.56 -9.59
N THR A 944 31.23 16.86 -9.79
CA THR A 944 30.62 17.89 -8.92
C THR A 944 29.09 17.80 -8.94
N SER A 945 28.47 17.60 -10.12
CA SER A 945 27.01 17.43 -10.23
C SER A 945 26.48 16.17 -9.52
N ARG A 946 27.26 15.08 -9.47
CA ARG A 946 26.95 13.83 -8.74
C ARG A 946 27.19 13.92 -7.23
N LEU A 947 28.11 14.78 -6.77
CA LEU A 947 28.30 15.07 -5.35
C LEU A 947 27.15 15.94 -4.82
N LEU A 948 26.77 16.97 -5.57
CA LEU A 948 25.68 17.90 -5.29
C LEU A 948 24.32 17.30 -5.70
N GLN A 949 23.85 16.27 -4.99
CA GLN A 949 22.67 15.48 -5.41
C GLN A 949 21.31 16.13 -5.14
N ARG A 950 21.22 17.02 -4.15
CA ARG A 950 19.99 17.68 -3.69
C ARG A 950 20.12 19.21 -3.79
N PRO A 951 19.04 19.95 -4.04
CA PRO A 951 19.02 21.40 -3.86
C PRO A 951 19.63 21.84 -2.52
N GLY A 952 20.32 22.97 -2.52
CA GLY A 952 20.97 23.52 -1.31
C GLY A 952 22.32 22.91 -0.96
N MET A 953 22.75 21.82 -1.61
CA MET A 953 24.12 21.31 -1.50
C MET A 953 25.10 22.23 -2.26
N TYR A 954 26.29 22.45 -1.69
CA TYR A 954 27.37 23.22 -2.34
C TYR A 954 28.80 22.73 -2.05
N VAL A 955 29.75 23.19 -2.86
CA VAL A 955 31.20 23.06 -2.68
C VAL A 955 31.91 24.37 -3.07
N PHE A 956 33.15 24.53 -2.63
CA PHE A 956 34.07 25.53 -3.16
C PHE A 956 35.10 24.86 -4.07
N GLU A 957 35.13 25.23 -5.35
CA GLU A 957 36.14 24.80 -6.32
C GLU A 957 37.27 25.84 -6.38
N ARG A 958 38.53 25.40 -6.33
CA ARG A 958 39.70 26.27 -6.56
C ARG A 958 40.02 26.25 -8.06
N THR A 959 40.14 27.43 -8.66
CA THR A 959 40.43 27.66 -10.08
C THR A 959 41.69 28.52 -10.21
N GLU A 960 42.25 28.63 -11.42
CA GLU A 960 43.40 29.51 -11.69
C GLU A 960 43.12 31.00 -11.38
N GLN A 961 41.85 31.41 -11.44
CA GLN A 961 41.40 32.80 -11.25
C GLN A 961 40.89 33.10 -9.83
N GLY A 962 40.96 32.12 -8.90
CA GLY A 962 40.44 32.24 -7.54
C GLY A 962 39.50 31.10 -7.18
N TYR A 963 38.58 31.31 -6.23
CA TYR A 963 37.62 30.29 -5.80
C TYR A 963 36.26 30.49 -6.48
N THR A 964 35.51 29.41 -6.68
CA THR A 964 34.14 29.43 -7.22
C THR A 964 33.23 28.66 -6.29
N LEU A 965 32.13 29.29 -5.86
CA LEU A 965 31.05 28.62 -5.15
C LEU A 965 30.18 27.87 -6.17
N VAL A 966 30.04 26.56 -6.01
CA VAL A 966 29.21 25.71 -6.87
C VAL A 966 28.12 25.06 -6.03
N HIS A 967 26.85 25.24 -6.41
CA HIS A 967 25.72 24.67 -5.68
C HIS A 967 24.63 24.16 -6.63
N ARG A 968 23.78 23.25 -6.15
CA ARG A 968 22.53 22.88 -6.83
C ARG A 968 21.40 23.82 -6.39
N SER A 969 20.75 24.49 -7.34
CA SER A 969 19.59 25.36 -7.09
C SER A 969 18.34 24.55 -6.72
N THR A 970 17.29 25.24 -6.28
CA THR A 970 15.93 24.68 -6.13
C THR A 970 15.33 24.21 -7.45
N THR A 971 15.80 24.75 -8.59
CA THR A 971 15.47 24.29 -9.94
C THR A 971 16.39 23.17 -10.45
N GLU A 972 17.09 22.47 -9.54
CA GLU A 972 18.06 21.39 -9.80
C GLU A 972 19.29 21.73 -10.67
N GLN A 973 19.45 22.99 -11.08
CA GLN A 973 20.57 23.43 -11.92
C GLN A 973 21.85 23.58 -11.09
N ILE A 974 22.99 23.20 -11.67
CA ILE A 974 24.31 23.48 -11.08
C ILE A 974 24.70 24.92 -11.42
N VAL A 975 24.68 25.79 -10.41
CA VAL A 975 25.00 27.21 -10.53
C VAL A 975 26.38 27.47 -9.95
N ARG A 976 27.24 28.13 -10.75
CA ARG A 976 28.59 28.56 -10.37
C ARG A 976 28.60 30.07 -10.12
N THR A 977 29.18 30.50 -9.00
CA THR A 977 29.30 31.91 -8.61
C THR A 977 30.77 32.19 -8.24
N PRO A 978 31.48 33.07 -8.97
CA PRO A 978 32.84 33.45 -8.62
C PRO A 978 32.93 34.04 -7.22
N VAL A 979 33.92 33.62 -6.45
CA VAL A 979 34.26 34.22 -5.16
C VAL A 979 35.34 35.26 -5.41
N GLN A 980 34.97 36.52 -5.24
CA GLN A 980 35.86 37.66 -5.44
C GLN A 980 36.65 37.94 -4.16
N ARG A 981 37.79 38.63 -4.30
CA ARG A 981 38.65 39.04 -3.19
C ARG A 981 38.90 40.54 -3.24
N THR A 982 38.64 41.22 -2.13
CA THR A 982 38.93 42.66 -1.98
C THR A 982 40.44 42.92 -1.90
N ALA A 983 40.86 44.16 -2.15
CA ALA A 983 42.26 44.58 -1.96
C ALA A 983 42.76 44.39 -0.51
N ALA A 984 41.85 44.43 0.48
CA ALA A 984 42.14 44.15 1.89
C ALA A 984 42.13 42.64 2.24
N GLY A 985 41.98 41.75 1.25
CA GLY A 985 42.14 40.31 1.40
C GLY A 985 40.85 39.52 1.72
N TYR A 986 39.74 40.19 2.04
CA TYR A 986 38.44 39.57 2.33
C TYR A 986 37.79 38.95 1.10
N TYR A 987 37.07 37.84 1.29
CA TYR A 987 36.30 37.12 0.28
C TYR A 987 34.84 37.55 0.26
N PHE A 988 34.24 37.70 -0.92
CA PHE A 988 32.80 37.98 -1.08
C PHE A 988 32.24 37.33 -2.35
N ILE A 989 30.91 37.26 -2.47
CA ILE A 989 30.21 36.81 -3.68
C ILE A 989 29.23 37.87 -4.17
N GLU A 990 29.03 37.94 -5.48
CA GLU A 990 28.01 38.81 -6.10
C GLU A 990 26.82 37.94 -6.53
N ARG A 991 25.73 38.08 -5.79
CA ARG A 991 24.53 37.26 -5.91
C ARG A 991 23.31 38.05 -5.39
N PRO A 992 22.76 39.01 -6.16
CA PRO A 992 21.74 39.95 -5.65
C PRO A 992 20.49 39.30 -5.05
N THR A 993 20.13 38.09 -5.51
CA THR A 993 19.01 37.30 -4.95
C THR A 993 19.29 36.74 -3.56
N TRP A 994 20.53 36.78 -3.09
CA TRP A 994 20.97 36.34 -1.77
C TRP A 994 21.42 37.53 -0.92
N ALA A 995 20.50 38.48 -0.68
CA ALA A 995 20.76 39.77 -0.04
C ALA A 995 21.64 39.73 1.22
N ARG A 996 21.44 38.74 2.11
CA ARG A 996 22.22 38.60 3.37
C ARG A 996 23.70 38.18 3.21
N VAL A 997 24.12 37.71 2.04
CA VAL A 997 25.53 37.33 1.76
C VAL A 997 26.10 38.02 0.52
N ASN A 998 25.27 38.72 -0.25
CA ASN A 998 25.66 39.49 -1.43
C ASN A 998 26.60 40.65 -1.05
N GLN A 999 27.81 40.67 -1.62
CA GLN A 999 28.84 41.68 -1.37
C GLN A 999 29.25 41.83 0.11
N VAL A 1000 28.93 40.85 0.96
CA VAL A 1000 29.37 40.81 2.36
C VAL A 1000 30.82 40.31 2.43
N PRO A 1001 31.75 41.03 3.08
CA PRO A 1001 33.16 40.63 3.17
C PRO A 1001 33.41 39.65 4.32
N TYR A 1002 33.99 38.49 4.00
CA TYR A 1002 34.38 37.46 4.96
C TYR A 1002 35.91 37.32 5.05
N ALA A 1003 36.45 37.11 6.26
CA ALA A 1003 37.90 36.99 6.46
C ALA A 1003 38.50 35.74 5.79
N ASN A 1004 37.73 34.66 5.68
CA ASN A 1004 38.11 33.41 5.01
C ASN A 1004 36.87 32.69 4.46
N LEU A 1005 37.09 31.62 3.68
CA LEU A 1005 36.02 30.80 3.11
C LEU A 1005 35.18 30.08 4.18
N GLU A 1006 35.74 29.75 5.34
CA GLU A 1006 35.00 29.11 6.44
C GLU A 1006 33.90 30.02 7.00
N ARG A 1007 34.20 31.31 7.22
CA ARG A 1007 33.19 32.29 7.66
C ARG A 1007 32.10 32.50 6.60
N MET A 1008 32.48 32.54 5.33
CA MET A 1008 31.51 32.56 4.22
C MET A 1008 30.64 31.30 4.21
N SER A 1009 31.24 30.12 4.39
CA SER A 1009 30.56 28.83 4.46
C SER A 1009 29.55 28.79 5.61
N ARG A 1010 29.92 29.29 6.80
CA ARG A 1010 29.00 29.42 7.94
C ARG A 1010 27.81 30.33 7.63
N ALA A 1011 28.05 31.49 7.01
CA ALA A 1011 26.97 32.41 6.62
C ALA A 1011 26.04 31.81 5.55
N LEU A 1012 26.57 31.05 4.58
CA LEU A 1012 25.77 30.32 3.59
C LEU A 1012 24.86 29.26 4.25
N ALA A 1013 25.37 28.52 5.24
CA ALA A 1013 24.59 27.56 6.01
C ALA A 1013 23.54 28.22 6.92
N GLN A 1014 23.91 29.31 7.59
CA GLN A 1014 23.05 30.05 8.52
C GLN A 1014 21.90 30.78 7.80
N GLU A 1015 22.20 31.50 6.73
CA GLU A 1015 21.23 32.41 6.09
C GLU A 1015 20.35 31.74 5.03
N TYR A 1016 20.84 30.65 4.41
CA TYR A 1016 20.15 29.97 3.30
C TYR A 1016 20.00 28.46 3.51
N GLY A 1017 20.38 27.92 4.68
CA GLY A 1017 20.26 26.49 4.99
C GLY A 1017 21.13 25.59 4.12
N LEU A 1018 22.19 26.12 3.51
CA LEU A 1018 23.01 25.42 2.53
C LEU A 1018 23.93 24.39 3.21
N SER A 1019 24.16 23.25 2.56
CA SER A 1019 24.97 22.14 3.07
C SER A 1019 26.26 21.96 2.28
N LEU A 1020 27.41 22.12 2.94
CA LEU A 1020 28.72 21.89 2.35
C LEU A 1020 28.96 20.39 2.11
N GLN A 1021 29.41 20.01 0.91
CA GLN A 1021 29.62 18.62 0.51
C GLN A 1021 31.10 18.24 0.28
N SER A 1022 32.05 19.14 0.53
CA SER A 1022 33.51 18.85 0.44
C SER A 1022 34.30 19.65 1.47
N ARG A 1023 35.53 19.22 1.79
CA ARG A 1023 36.51 20.04 2.51
C ARG A 1023 36.66 21.39 1.80
N ILE A 1024 36.76 22.47 2.58
CA ILE A 1024 37.02 23.81 2.03
C ILE A 1024 38.48 23.83 1.55
N PRO A 1025 38.77 24.25 0.32
CA PRO A 1025 40.14 24.34 -0.15
C PRO A 1025 40.90 25.44 0.60
N ALA A 1026 42.14 25.12 1.00
CA ALA A 1026 43.11 26.07 1.57
C ALA A 1026 43.51 27.17 0.56
#